data_AF-A0A4R5A724-F1
#
_entry.id   AF-A0A4R5A724-F1
#
_cell.length_a   1.000
_cell.length_b   1.000
_cell.length_c   1.000
_cell.angle_alpha   90.00
_cell.angle_beta   90.00
_cell.angle_gamma   90.00
#
_symmetry.space_group_name_H-M   'P 1'
#
loop_
_entity.id
_entity.type
_entity.pdbx_description
1 polymer ?
#
loop_
_entity_poly.entity_id
_entity_poly.type
_entity_poly.pdbx_seq_one_letter_code
_entity_poly.pdbx_strand_id
1 'polypeptide(L)'
;MNRVIARRLLAAVAVTGTGALAFAGAVPAAATDDLTELVDLQSDAVVARTLEVAADRADLAVDVVRELVESGQAIVGDGGTLSYTDRFEAPDDHDHAGEASPAADVPGDPAGGSKPGAPLTIYLDFDGATIRSTEWNRYYQEDVYELTPNAAASDADYVYQVWARVAEDYAPFDVNVTTTDPGPDALYKTSEDDGEYGMTAVVTDTTDIAPAEESSGRAWVGGFGNEFLSPAMIFAPMARDSNAPDVGNIVSHEVGHTLNLAHDGIGDDEYYGDALAEPGSLWGPIMGAPWSTPLSQWSPGDYADATNPGDDDLAEITADTTIRTFAVFDGDAMWTDVYCTDASDPNNPQPGDRAFKPAGPEAAPCAEAGTELTLEFHYGGRAAYAADDHGDVLDEGTALDTSTGEFTAAGVIGQSGERDVFTLVTNGGPVTVAAEGATVGGNLDIRLELIDADGELVAEANPEAATDIASSPTDRTASGLDAQIETELETGLYYVRVSGIGQGDPAANTPSNGSGYTEYGSLGNYTVTGTAAAFEAAPITIISPEDGDEVQRSPVEITGSAEPGSTVTLTIGDEVVGEGTTDDEGTWSIVLTADLPYGESTITAQQTVGSIEVPETASVTVVVPVDPPTIVRPVDGDTATTATPTFSGEGLPGASVELSITCGEETWSGTAEVDGEGAWTFEPEQNLPNGVCSVTAVQSINGVTSAQTDAVSFTVDVASGDEGGSDDGGEGGTDDGGEGGTEDGDDLPDTGTSTNLFLLTAGVVLLGLGGALYAHTRRGVAG
;
A
#
# COMPACT_ATOMS: atom_id res chain seq x y z
N MET A 1 6.69 25.99 43.45
CA MET A 1 6.38 25.88 44.90
C MET A 1 6.11 24.41 45.21
N ASN A 2 6.68 23.88 46.29
CA ASN A 2 6.75 22.45 46.67
C ASN A 2 5.40 21.78 46.99
N ARG A 3 5.28 20.47 46.68
CA ARG A 3 4.79 19.34 47.51
C ARG A 3 4.90 18.03 46.70
N VAL A 4 5.88 17.15 46.90
CA VAL A 4 6.10 16.11 47.95
C VAL A 4 5.05 14.98 47.94
N ILE A 5 5.54 13.84 47.44
CA ILE A 5 4.98 12.48 47.33
C ILE A 5 4.77 11.83 48.72
N ALA A 6 3.70 11.04 48.87
CA ALA A 6 3.59 10.05 49.95
C ALA A 6 2.89 8.74 49.46
N ARG A 7 3.70 7.71 49.22
CA ARG A 7 3.27 6.30 49.12
C ARG A 7 3.00 5.73 50.52
N ARG A 8 1.98 4.87 50.68
CA ARG A 8 1.86 3.94 51.82
C ARG A 8 1.47 2.53 51.35
N LEU A 9 2.29 1.57 51.77
CA LEU A 9 2.08 0.13 51.66
C LEU A 9 0.97 -0.37 52.62
N LEU A 10 0.20 -1.36 52.15
CA LEU A 10 -0.60 -2.25 52.99
C LEU A 10 0.29 -3.28 53.72
N ALA A 11 -0.04 -3.56 54.99
CA ALA A 11 0.46 -4.70 55.73
C ALA A 11 -0.72 -5.56 56.20
N ALA A 12 -0.67 -6.86 55.87
CA ALA A 12 -1.60 -7.88 56.30
C ALA A 12 -1.35 -8.31 57.76
N VAL A 13 -2.41 -8.58 58.53
CA VAL A 13 -2.35 -9.40 59.75
C VAL A 13 -3.60 -10.28 59.87
N ALA A 14 -3.34 -11.57 60.09
CA ALA A 14 -4.29 -12.66 60.24
C ALA A 14 -4.84 -12.83 61.68
N VAL A 15 -5.96 -13.55 61.73
CA VAL A 15 -6.88 -13.95 62.82
C VAL A 15 -6.24 -14.58 64.06
N THR A 16 -6.81 -14.34 65.26
CA THR A 16 -7.09 -15.37 66.30
C THR A 16 -8.02 -14.86 67.44
N GLY A 17 -9.19 -15.48 67.60
CA GLY A 17 -9.61 -16.18 68.83
C GLY A 17 -10.10 -15.42 70.10
N THR A 18 -11.43 -15.48 70.30
CA THR A 18 -12.20 -15.74 71.55
C THR A 18 -12.24 -14.73 72.72
N GLY A 19 -13.46 -14.32 73.09
CA GLY A 19 -13.80 -13.81 74.43
C GLY A 19 -15.23 -13.24 74.53
N ALA A 20 -16.19 -14.04 75.01
CA ALA A 20 -17.58 -13.64 75.22
C ALA A 20 -17.79 -12.82 76.50
N LEU A 21 -18.62 -11.77 76.45
CA LEU A 21 -19.32 -11.17 77.60
C LEU A 21 -20.60 -10.46 77.11
N ALA A 22 -21.74 -10.93 77.61
CA ALA A 22 -23.07 -10.41 77.32
C ALA A 22 -23.49 -9.36 78.35
N PHE A 23 -24.11 -8.25 77.90
CA PHE A 23 -25.21 -7.58 78.61
C PHE A 23 -26.09 -6.81 77.60
N ALA A 24 -27.40 -6.93 77.80
CA ALA A 24 -28.48 -6.53 76.91
C ALA A 24 -28.80 -5.02 76.93
N GLY A 25 -29.29 -4.49 75.81
CA GLY A 25 -30.11 -3.29 75.78
C GLY A 25 -30.16 -2.53 74.45
N ALA A 26 -31.30 -2.64 73.76
CA ALA A 26 -31.83 -1.74 72.73
C ALA A 26 -31.25 -1.81 71.30
N VAL A 27 -32.08 -2.32 70.38
CA VAL A 27 -32.02 -2.04 68.94
C VAL A 27 -32.67 -0.67 68.70
N PRO A 28 -32.04 0.22 67.92
CA PRO A 28 -32.67 0.63 66.68
C PRO A 28 -31.71 0.65 65.47
N ALA A 29 -32.24 0.15 64.34
CA ALA A 29 -31.91 0.41 62.94
C ALA A 29 -30.52 0.97 62.59
N ALA A 30 -29.63 0.10 62.12
CA ALA A 30 -28.56 0.41 61.17
C ALA A 30 -28.35 -0.83 60.29
N ALA A 31 -28.83 -0.79 59.05
CA ALA A 31 -28.49 -1.71 57.97
C ALA A 31 -29.15 -1.23 56.66
N THR A 32 -28.78 -0.04 56.19
CA THR A 32 -29.07 0.42 54.81
C THR A 32 -27.94 1.32 54.27
N ASP A 33 -26.73 1.20 54.79
CA ASP A 33 -25.61 2.09 54.43
C ASP A 33 -24.36 1.30 53.97
N ASP A 34 -24.56 0.10 53.44
CA ASP A 34 -23.50 -0.82 52.98
C ASP A 34 -23.83 -1.46 51.62
N LEU A 35 -24.72 -0.81 50.86
CA LEU A 35 -25.05 -1.20 49.48
C LEU A 35 -24.75 -0.05 48.49
N THR A 36 -24.68 1.20 48.95
CA THR A 36 -24.26 2.35 48.15
C THR A 36 -22.73 2.40 47.95
N GLU A 37 -21.94 2.01 48.94
CA GLU A 37 -20.46 2.04 48.86
C GLU A 37 -19.89 0.89 48.00
N LEU A 38 -20.61 -0.24 47.87
CA LEU A 38 -20.24 -1.37 47.01
C LEU A 38 -20.69 -1.20 45.55
N VAL A 39 -21.79 -0.49 45.32
CA VAL A 39 -22.24 -0.08 43.98
C VAL A 39 -21.31 1.01 43.43
N ASP A 40 -20.89 1.99 44.25
CA ASP A 40 -19.91 3.03 43.85
C ASP A 40 -18.53 2.43 43.51
N LEU A 41 -18.06 1.42 44.24
CA LEU A 41 -16.76 0.78 43.97
C LEU A 41 -16.76 -0.11 42.71
N GLN A 42 -17.90 -0.69 42.35
CA GLN A 42 -18.03 -1.45 41.10
C GLN A 42 -18.24 -0.50 39.91
N SER A 43 -18.96 0.61 40.06
CA SER A 43 -19.06 1.64 39.01
C SER A 43 -17.71 2.31 38.76
N ASP A 44 -16.94 2.64 39.80
CA ASP A 44 -15.60 3.24 39.63
C ASP A 44 -14.62 2.30 38.92
N ALA A 45 -14.70 0.99 39.20
CA ALA A 45 -13.85 -0.02 38.54
C ALA A 45 -14.30 -0.32 37.10
N VAL A 46 -15.60 -0.26 36.79
CA VAL A 46 -16.13 -0.41 35.43
C VAL A 46 -15.82 0.83 34.60
N VAL A 47 -16.01 2.04 35.14
CA VAL A 47 -15.68 3.30 34.46
C VAL A 47 -14.17 3.40 34.19
N ALA A 48 -13.32 3.10 35.18
CA ALA A 48 -11.87 3.07 34.96
C ALA A 48 -11.45 2.08 33.86
N ARG A 49 -12.14 0.93 33.78
CA ARG A 49 -11.91 -0.12 32.79
C ARG A 49 -12.39 0.25 31.38
N THR A 50 -13.53 0.93 31.26
CA THR A 50 -14.04 1.43 29.97
C THR A 50 -13.12 2.49 29.39
N LEU A 51 -12.57 3.39 30.23
CA LEU A 51 -11.57 4.37 29.82
C LEU A 51 -10.26 3.72 29.35
N GLU A 52 -9.83 2.64 30.01
CA GLU A 52 -8.65 1.86 29.58
C GLU A 52 -8.86 1.22 28.19
N VAL A 53 -10.04 0.63 27.93
CA VAL A 53 -10.36 0.05 26.62
C VAL A 53 -10.47 1.12 25.53
N ALA A 54 -11.08 2.27 25.84
CA ALA A 54 -11.16 3.38 24.90
C ALA A 54 -9.77 3.94 24.54
N ALA A 55 -8.89 4.06 25.54
CA ALA A 55 -7.52 4.50 25.35
C ALA A 55 -6.72 3.54 24.47
N ASP A 56 -6.78 2.23 24.72
CA ASP A 56 -6.10 1.23 23.89
C ASP A 56 -6.61 1.23 22.43
N ARG A 57 -7.90 1.50 22.20
CA ARG A 57 -8.49 1.52 20.85
C ARG A 57 -8.19 2.79 20.06
N ALA A 58 -8.11 3.93 20.75
CA ALA A 58 -7.80 5.22 20.14
C ALA A 58 -6.27 5.50 20.09
N ASP A 59 -5.44 4.55 20.53
CA ASP A 59 -4.00 4.72 20.73
C ASP A 59 -3.62 5.92 21.61
N LEU A 60 -4.43 6.17 22.65
CA LEU A 60 -4.24 7.27 23.59
C LEU A 60 -3.78 6.77 24.95
N ALA A 61 -3.18 7.66 25.73
CA ALA A 61 -2.99 7.41 27.16
C ALA A 61 -4.33 7.49 27.90
N VAL A 62 -4.57 6.57 28.83
CA VAL A 62 -5.80 6.53 29.66
C VAL A 62 -6.06 7.85 30.40
N ASP A 63 -5.01 8.52 30.85
CA ASP A 63 -5.14 9.82 31.52
C ASP A 63 -5.61 10.93 30.55
N VAL A 64 -5.27 10.86 29.27
CA VAL A 64 -5.74 11.79 28.22
C VAL A 64 -7.22 11.54 27.95
N VAL A 65 -7.63 10.29 27.74
CA VAL A 65 -9.05 9.95 27.54
C VAL A 65 -9.89 10.39 28.74
N ARG A 66 -9.37 10.22 29.96
CA ARG A 66 -10.06 10.71 31.16
C ARG A 66 -10.21 12.23 31.15
N GLU A 67 -9.16 12.96 30.80
CA GLU A 67 -9.20 14.43 30.71
C GLU A 67 -10.23 14.91 29.71
N LEU A 68 -10.26 14.33 28.50
CA LEU A 68 -11.23 14.62 27.45
C LEU A 68 -12.68 14.38 27.90
N VAL A 69 -12.94 13.29 28.63
CA VAL A 69 -14.28 13.01 29.17
C VAL A 69 -14.65 13.97 30.29
N GLU A 70 -13.72 14.31 31.17
CA GLU A 70 -13.95 15.23 32.29
C GLU A 70 -14.18 16.68 31.85
N SER A 71 -13.54 17.12 30.76
CA SER A 71 -13.76 18.42 30.10
C SER A 71 -15.01 18.42 29.20
N GLY A 72 -15.57 17.24 28.91
CA GLY A 72 -16.71 17.03 28.03
C GLY A 72 -16.38 17.19 26.54
N GLN A 73 -15.10 17.10 26.20
CA GLN A 73 -14.55 17.13 24.84
C GLN A 73 -14.69 15.78 24.13
N ALA A 74 -14.87 14.71 24.90
CA ALA A 74 -15.21 13.40 24.35
C ALA A 74 -16.24 12.68 25.21
N ILE A 75 -16.92 11.73 24.58
CA ILE A 75 -17.74 10.73 25.24
C ILE A 75 -17.10 9.36 25.03
N VAL A 76 -17.31 8.47 26.00
CA VAL A 76 -16.88 7.07 25.89
C VAL A 76 -18.12 6.19 26.00
N GLY A 77 -18.34 5.40 24.95
CA GLY A 77 -19.38 4.38 24.91
C GLY A 77 -19.09 3.23 25.88
N ASP A 78 -20.12 2.51 26.31
CA ASP A 78 -20.03 1.47 27.36
C ASP A 78 -19.04 0.35 27.03
N GLY A 79 -18.74 0.15 25.75
CA GLY A 79 -17.83 -0.85 25.22
C GLY A 79 -16.39 -0.36 25.12
N GLY A 80 -16.10 0.88 25.52
CA GLY A 80 -14.78 1.51 25.40
C GLY A 80 -14.51 2.00 23.98
N THR A 81 -15.47 2.70 23.37
CA THR A 81 -15.27 3.41 22.10
C THR A 81 -15.28 4.90 22.39
N LEU A 82 -14.37 5.66 21.78
CA LEU A 82 -14.26 7.11 21.96
C LEU A 82 -15.03 7.83 20.85
N SER A 83 -15.74 8.92 21.17
CA SER A 83 -16.27 9.87 20.20
C SER A 83 -15.97 11.28 20.70
N TYR A 84 -15.33 12.09 19.86
CA TYR A 84 -15.09 13.48 20.17
C TYR A 84 -16.40 14.30 20.06
N THR A 85 -16.46 15.39 20.82
CA THR A 85 -17.62 16.29 20.84
C THR A 85 -17.25 17.57 20.12
N ASP A 86 -17.68 17.69 18.86
CA ASP A 86 -17.31 18.81 17.98
C ASP A 86 -18.03 20.12 18.31
N ARG A 87 -17.60 20.79 19.38
CA ARG A 87 -18.25 22.01 19.88
C ARG A 87 -17.98 23.19 18.97
N PHE A 88 -19.02 23.62 18.28
CA PHE A 88 -19.00 24.77 17.38
C PHE A 88 -19.59 26.04 18.01
N GLU A 89 -18.92 27.19 17.82
CA GLU A 89 -19.49 28.54 18.04
C GLU A 89 -19.16 29.44 16.84
N ALA A 90 -20.08 29.53 15.85
CA ALA A 90 -19.94 30.43 14.70
C ALA A 90 -19.79 31.90 15.14
N PRO A 91 -18.91 32.68 14.50
CA PRO A 91 -18.94 34.14 14.56
C PRO A 91 -20.24 34.71 13.95
N ASP A 92 -20.86 35.67 14.65
CA ASP A 92 -22.20 36.25 14.40
C ASP A 92 -22.46 36.97 13.03
N ASP A 93 -21.52 37.01 12.07
CA ASP A 93 -21.70 37.82 10.84
C ASP A 93 -22.17 36.98 9.63
N HIS A 94 -23.49 37.03 9.42
CA HIS A 94 -24.20 36.44 8.28
C HIS A 94 -24.24 37.41 7.09
N ASP A 95 -23.46 37.15 6.05
CA ASP A 95 -23.78 37.60 4.69
C ASP A 95 -23.28 36.54 3.70
N HIS A 96 -24.19 35.95 2.92
CA HIS A 96 -23.88 34.99 1.87
C HIS A 96 -23.47 35.72 0.60
N ALA A 97 -22.22 35.56 0.15
CA ALA A 97 -21.85 35.90 -1.22
C ALA A 97 -22.18 34.72 -2.15
N GLY A 98 -22.95 35.01 -3.21
CA GLY A 98 -23.21 34.06 -4.28
C GLY A 98 -22.15 34.14 -5.39
N GLU A 99 -21.93 32.96 -5.98
CA GLU A 99 -21.30 32.64 -7.28
C GLU A 99 -19.76 32.59 -7.39
N ALA A 100 -19.28 31.43 -7.85
CA ALA A 100 -18.49 31.31 -9.09
C ALA A 100 -18.72 29.92 -9.73
N SER A 101 -18.78 29.85 -11.06
CA SER A 101 -18.75 28.57 -11.79
C SER A 101 -17.34 27.97 -11.73
N PRO A 102 -17.20 26.64 -11.57
CA PRO A 102 -15.88 26.02 -11.51
C PRO A 102 -15.20 26.00 -12.88
N ALA A 103 -13.89 26.25 -12.84
CA ALA A 103 -12.88 25.84 -13.82
C ALA A 103 -12.05 24.73 -13.15
N ALA A 104 -11.73 23.66 -13.87
CA ALA A 104 -11.24 22.37 -13.34
C ALA A 104 -12.22 21.68 -12.37
N ASP A 105 -13.03 20.77 -12.92
CA ASP A 105 -14.00 19.94 -12.18
C ASP A 105 -13.26 18.84 -11.39
N VAL A 106 -13.64 18.63 -10.12
CA VAL A 106 -13.33 17.40 -9.39
C VAL A 106 -13.80 16.20 -10.24
N PRO A 107 -12.98 15.14 -10.42
CA PRO A 107 -13.36 14.02 -11.27
C PRO A 107 -14.73 13.43 -10.92
N GLY A 108 -15.55 13.16 -11.94
CA GLY A 108 -16.86 12.52 -11.77
C GLY A 108 -18.01 13.50 -11.51
N ASP A 109 -19.03 13.01 -10.80
CA ASP A 109 -20.21 13.79 -10.39
C ASP A 109 -20.78 13.23 -9.07
N PRO A 110 -21.60 13.99 -8.32
CA PRO A 110 -22.10 13.55 -7.01
C PRO A 110 -22.75 12.16 -7.01
N ALA A 111 -23.54 11.84 -8.05
CA ALA A 111 -24.26 10.57 -8.10
C ALA A 111 -23.37 9.41 -8.58
N GLY A 112 -22.52 9.65 -9.59
CA GLY A 112 -21.56 8.68 -10.11
C GLY A 112 -20.42 8.37 -9.14
N GLY A 113 -20.07 9.37 -8.32
CA GLY A 113 -18.96 9.35 -7.38
C GLY A 113 -17.67 9.94 -7.96
N SER A 114 -16.73 10.27 -7.08
CA SER A 114 -15.43 10.86 -7.44
C SER A 114 -14.46 9.85 -8.05
N LYS A 115 -14.54 8.59 -7.64
CA LYS A 115 -13.64 7.51 -8.07
C LYS A 115 -14.41 6.19 -8.22
N PRO A 116 -15.31 6.08 -9.21
CA PRO A 116 -16.18 4.91 -9.33
C PRO A 116 -15.37 3.62 -9.50
N GLY A 117 -15.57 2.66 -8.60
CA GLY A 117 -14.85 1.38 -8.59
C GLY A 117 -13.69 1.30 -7.61
N ALA A 118 -13.38 2.38 -6.88
CA ALA A 118 -12.51 2.31 -5.71
C ALA A 118 -13.11 1.32 -4.67
N PRO A 119 -12.27 0.57 -3.95
CA PRO A 119 -12.72 -0.43 -2.98
C PRO A 119 -13.36 0.21 -1.75
N LEU A 120 -13.00 1.46 -1.42
CA LEU A 120 -13.52 2.17 -0.27
C LEU A 120 -14.55 3.22 -0.70
N THR A 121 -15.58 3.45 0.13
CA THR A 121 -16.64 4.43 -0.21
C THR A 121 -16.99 5.35 0.96
N ILE A 122 -17.08 6.66 0.70
CA ILE A 122 -17.77 7.62 1.55
C ILE A 122 -19.12 7.92 0.91
N TYR A 123 -20.20 7.55 1.59
CA TYR A 123 -21.56 7.83 1.16
C TYR A 123 -22.11 9.04 1.91
N LEU A 124 -22.37 10.12 1.17
CA LEU A 124 -22.99 11.34 1.66
C LEU A 124 -24.52 11.20 1.59
N ASP A 125 -25.14 10.95 2.74
CA ASP A 125 -26.58 10.76 2.86
C ASP A 125 -27.26 12.07 3.28
N PHE A 126 -27.99 12.70 2.35
CA PHE A 126 -28.81 13.89 2.61
C PHE A 126 -30.29 13.58 2.82
N ASP A 127 -30.70 12.31 2.62
CA ASP A 127 -32.10 11.88 2.64
C ASP A 127 -32.60 11.57 4.06
N GLY A 128 -31.69 11.57 5.05
CA GLY A 128 -31.96 11.22 6.43
C GLY A 128 -31.94 9.71 6.65
N ALA A 129 -31.79 9.29 7.90
CA ALA A 129 -31.49 7.91 8.24
C ALA A 129 -32.25 7.44 9.48
N THR A 130 -32.54 6.14 9.54
CA THR A 130 -33.05 5.46 10.74
C THR A 130 -31.91 4.66 11.38
N ILE A 131 -31.45 5.05 12.58
CA ILE A 131 -30.34 4.39 13.28
C ILE A 131 -30.91 3.39 14.31
N ARG A 132 -30.44 2.14 14.25
CA ARG A 132 -30.84 1.04 15.14
C ARG A 132 -29.68 0.10 15.41
N SER A 133 -29.66 -0.50 16.60
CA SER A 133 -28.69 -1.54 16.97
C SER A 133 -27.22 -1.10 16.82
N THR A 134 -26.94 0.19 16.99
CA THR A 134 -25.59 0.77 16.92
C THR A 134 -25.12 1.22 18.30
N GLU A 135 -23.86 1.65 18.38
CA GLU A 135 -23.32 2.27 19.59
C GLU A 135 -24.07 3.54 19.98
N TRP A 136 -24.61 4.29 19.01
CA TRP A 136 -25.45 5.46 19.30
C TRP A 136 -26.70 5.09 20.09
N ASN A 137 -27.40 4.02 19.68
CA ASN A 137 -28.59 3.53 20.39
C ASN A 137 -28.24 3.06 21.81
N ARG A 138 -27.08 2.42 21.98
CA ARG A 138 -26.61 1.94 23.28
C ARG A 138 -26.29 3.10 24.21
N TYR A 139 -25.48 4.04 23.75
CA TYR A 139 -24.99 5.16 24.54
C TYR A 139 -26.14 6.04 25.06
N TYR A 140 -27.05 6.41 24.17
CA TYR A 140 -28.17 7.27 24.53
C TYR A 140 -29.39 6.52 25.07
N GLN A 141 -29.36 5.18 25.08
CA GLN A 141 -30.43 4.32 25.61
C GLN A 141 -31.77 4.46 24.88
N GLU A 142 -31.73 4.60 23.55
CA GLU A 142 -32.90 4.69 22.69
C GLU A 142 -32.87 3.60 21.61
N ASP A 143 -33.99 2.89 21.43
CA ASP A 143 -34.08 1.76 20.50
C ASP A 143 -33.96 2.20 19.02
N VAL A 144 -34.41 3.42 18.69
CA VAL A 144 -34.47 3.94 17.33
C VAL A 144 -34.24 5.45 17.33
N TYR A 145 -33.34 5.92 16.47
CA TYR A 145 -33.23 7.32 16.09
C TYR A 145 -33.69 7.54 14.66
N GLU A 146 -34.38 8.66 14.44
CA GLU A 146 -34.81 9.11 13.11
C GLU A 146 -34.14 10.45 12.83
N LEU A 147 -33.21 10.45 11.88
CA LEU A 147 -32.55 11.64 11.37
C LEU A 147 -33.37 12.23 10.22
N THR A 148 -33.67 13.53 10.30
CA THR A 148 -34.43 14.21 9.26
C THR A 148 -33.55 14.50 8.04
N PRO A 149 -34.10 14.43 6.82
CA PRO A 149 -33.36 14.87 5.63
C PRO A 149 -32.88 16.30 5.76
N ASN A 150 -31.73 16.62 5.15
CA ASN A 150 -31.24 17.99 5.09
C ASN A 150 -32.02 18.80 4.05
N ALA A 151 -32.69 19.87 4.45
CA ALA A 151 -33.53 20.66 3.54
C ALA A 151 -32.72 21.39 2.45
N ALA A 152 -31.46 21.75 2.72
CA ALA A 152 -30.58 22.45 1.79
C ALA A 152 -30.21 21.59 0.56
N ALA A 153 -30.19 20.27 0.71
CA ALA A 153 -29.93 19.31 -0.38
C ALA A 153 -30.98 19.30 -1.50
N SER A 154 -32.07 20.07 -1.37
CA SER A 154 -32.98 20.33 -2.49
C SER A 154 -32.36 21.22 -3.59
N ASP A 155 -31.26 21.91 -3.28
CA ASP A 155 -30.43 22.64 -4.24
C ASP A 155 -29.26 21.75 -4.72
N ALA A 156 -29.18 21.53 -6.03
CA ALA A 156 -28.14 20.69 -6.63
C ALA A 156 -26.74 21.35 -6.54
N ASP A 157 -26.67 22.68 -6.50
CA ASP A 157 -25.39 23.38 -6.33
C ASP A 157 -24.83 23.16 -4.92
N TYR A 158 -25.70 23.21 -3.90
CA TYR A 158 -25.34 22.87 -2.52
C TYR A 158 -24.78 21.44 -2.44
N VAL A 159 -25.48 20.46 -3.01
CA VAL A 159 -25.02 19.05 -3.00
C VAL A 159 -23.69 18.90 -3.70
N TYR A 160 -23.50 19.53 -4.87
CA TYR A 160 -22.23 19.50 -5.59
C TYR A 160 -21.10 20.14 -4.77
N GLN A 161 -21.33 21.29 -4.13
CA GLN A 161 -20.30 21.96 -3.35
C GLN A 161 -19.88 21.17 -2.11
N VAL A 162 -20.82 20.52 -1.40
CA VAL A 162 -20.47 19.63 -0.29
C VAL A 162 -19.70 18.42 -0.81
N TRP A 163 -20.20 17.77 -1.86
CA TRP A 163 -19.56 16.58 -2.45
C TRP A 163 -18.15 16.88 -2.95
N ALA A 164 -17.95 17.96 -3.71
CA ALA A 164 -16.68 18.29 -4.34
C ALA A 164 -15.57 18.55 -3.30
N ARG A 165 -15.91 19.19 -2.17
CA ARG A 165 -14.94 19.43 -1.08
C ARG A 165 -14.47 18.13 -0.44
N VAL A 166 -15.43 17.27 -0.08
CA VAL A 166 -15.11 15.96 0.52
C VAL A 166 -14.35 15.09 -0.49
N ALA A 167 -14.74 15.12 -1.77
CA ALA A 167 -14.03 14.41 -2.82
C ALA A 167 -12.59 14.90 -3.01
N GLU A 168 -12.34 16.21 -2.86
CA GLU A 168 -10.99 16.79 -2.95
C GLU A 168 -10.13 16.48 -1.73
N ASP A 169 -10.69 16.57 -0.51
CA ASP A 169 -9.99 16.21 0.73
C ASP A 169 -9.55 14.73 0.74
N TYR A 170 -10.34 13.86 0.12
CA TYR A 170 -10.07 12.42 0.04
C TYR A 170 -9.49 11.96 -1.31
N ALA A 171 -9.17 12.87 -2.24
CA ALA A 171 -8.55 12.55 -3.52
C ALA A 171 -7.24 11.75 -3.42
N PRO A 172 -6.37 11.97 -2.40
CA PRO A 172 -5.17 11.15 -2.18
C PRO A 172 -5.41 9.65 -1.98
N PHE A 173 -6.62 9.26 -1.57
CA PHE A 173 -6.92 7.89 -1.14
C PHE A 173 -7.67 7.11 -2.22
N ASP A 174 -7.64 5.78 -2.12
CA ASP A 174 -8.42 4.89 -2.98
C ASP A 174 -9.87 4.79 -2.48
N VAL A 175 -10.53 5.96 -2.43
CA VAL A 175 -11.87 6.17 -1.87
C VAL A 175 -12.77 6.81 -2.91
N ASN A 176 -13.96 6.26 -3.08
CA ASN A 176 -15.04 6.86 -3.85
C ASN A 176 -15.93 7.70 -2.94
N VAL A 177 -16.09 8.99 -3.21
CA VAL A 177 -17.07 9.85 -2.53
C VAL A 177 -18.32 9.96 -3.39
N THR A 178 -19.49 9.58 -2.89
CA THR A 178 -20.75 9.57 -3.66
C THR A 178 -21.95 9.98 -2.81
N THR A 179 -22.99 10.51 -3.47
CA THR A 179 -24.31 10.78 -2.87
C THR A 179 -25.33 9.71 -3.20
N THR A 180 -24.93 8.61 -3.84
CA THR A 180 -25.81 7.47 -4.15
C THR A 180 -25.51 6.35 -3.17
N ASP A 181 -26.53 5.86 -2.45
CA ASP A 181 -26.40 4.71 -1.53
C ASP A 181 -25.79 3.50 -2.28
N PRO A 182 -24.56 3.09 -1.94
CA PRO A 182 -23.87 2.00 -2.59
C PRO A 182 -24.34 0.62 -2.06
N GLY A 183 -25.14 0.60 -1.00
CA GLY A 183 -25.58 -0.61 -0.30
C GLY A 183 -24.60 -1.08 0.79
N PRO A 184 -25.04 -1.98 1.68
CA PRO A 184 -24.29 -2.39 2.87
C PRO A 184 -22.99 -3.13 2.56
N ASP A 185 -22.93 -3.89 1.46
CA ASP A 185 -21.73 -4.65 1.08
C ASP A 185 -20.55 -3.73 0.74
N ALA A 186 -20.80 -2.48 0.33
CA ALA A 186 -19.78 -1.47 0.05
C ALA A 186 -19.49 -0.55 1.26
N LEU A 187 -20.27 -0.66 2.34
CA LEU A 187 -20.16 0.18 3.52
C LEU A 187 -19.62 -0.58 4.73
N TYR A 188 -19.94 -1.86 4.87
CA TYR A 188 -19.65 -2.60 6.10
C TYR A 188 -18.70 -3.77 5.87
N LYS A 189 -17.54 -3.67 6.52
CA LYS A 189 -16.50 -4.68 6.51
C LYS A 189 -16.99 -5.93 7.24
N THR A 190 -17.09 -7.04 6.52
CA THR A 190 -17.67 -8.30 7.04
C THR A 190 -16.65 -9.22 7.71
N SER A 191 -15.35 -9.00 7.47
CA SER A 191 -14.25 -9.75 8.06
C SER A 191 -12.94 -8.96 8.04
N GLU A 192 -11.91 -9.43 8.75
CA GLU A 192 -10.58 -8.79 8.74
C GLU A 192 -9.97 -8.69 7.34
N ASP A 193 -10.23 -9.69 6.48
CA ASP A 193 -9.70 -9.75 5.10
C ASP A 193 -10.57 -9.01 4.06
N ASP A 194 -11.70 -8.44 4.46
CA ASP A 194 -12.65 -7.78 3.55
C ASP A 194 -12.12 -6.41 3.11
N GLY A 195 -11.80 -6.27 1.83
CA GLY A 195 -11.20 -5.06 1.26
C GLY A 195 -12.20 -4.00 0.80
N GLU A 196 -13.50 -4.31 0.77
CA GLU A 196 -14.54 -3.40 0.28
C GLU A 196 -15.43 -2.95 1.44
N TYR A 197 -15.36 -1.67 1.78
CA TYR A 197 -16.09 -1.10 2.93
C TYR A 197 -16.07 0.43 2.89
N GLY A 198 -16.77 1.08 3.81
CA GLY A 198 -16.94 2.52 3.70
C GLY A 198 -17.54 3.18 4.92
N MET A 199 -18.00 4.41 4.74
CA MET A 199 -18.60 5.19 5.80
C MET A 199 -19.80 5.97 5.27
N THR A 200 -20.94 5.83 5.94
CA THR A 200 -22.09 6.70 5.74
C THR A 200 -21.92 7.97 6.57
N ALA A 201 -21.85 9.11 5.92
CA ALA A 201 -21.92 10.44 6.52
C ALA A 201 -23.35 11.00 6.31
N VAL A 202 -24.16 11.01 7.37
CA VAL A 202 -25.54 11.51 7.30
C VAL A 202 -25.55 13.00 7.58
N VAL A 203 -25.85 13.78 6.55
CA VAL A 203 -26.08 15.23 6.64
C VAL A 203 -27.55 15.48 6.96
N THR A 204 -27.83 16.02 8.15
CA THR A 204 -29.18 16.08 8.70
C THR A 204 -29.53 17.44 9.31
N ASP A 205 -30.82 17.78 9.29
CA ASP A 205 -31.37 18.92 10.02
C ASP A 205 -31.72 18.60 11.49
N THR A 206 -31.52 17.35 11.91
CA THR A 206 -31.72 16.90 13.29
C THR A 206 -30.68 17.53 14.21
N THR A 207 -31.10 18.10 15.34
CA THR A 207 -30.22 18.82 16.31
C THR A 207 -30.56 18.51 17.77
N ASP A 208 -31.44 17.54 18.02
CA ASP A 208 -31.92 17.18 19.36
C ASP A 208 -31.19 15.97 19.97
N ILE A 209 -30.46 15.19 19.17
CA ILE A 209 -29.63 14.07 19.64
C ILE A 209 -28.38 14.57 20.37
N ALA A 210 -27.80 15.66 19.85
CA ALA A 210 -26.80 16.48 20.52
C ALA A 210 -27.32 17.93 20.41
N PRO A 211 -27.82 18.54 21.50
CA PRO A 211 -28.37 19.89 21.46
C PRO A 211 -27.46 20.86 20.71
N ALA A 212 -28.04 21.82 19.99
CA ALA A 212 -27.34 22.83 19.19
C ALA A 212 -26.23 23.65 19.91
N GLU A 213 -26.18 23.60 21.24
CA GLU A 213 -25.10 24.23 22.03
C GLU A 213 -23.91 23.28 22.26
N GLU A 214 -23.94 22.05 21.71
CA GLU A 214 -23.05 20.95 22.09
C GLU A 214 -22.23 20.33 20.95
N SER A 215 -22.70 20.23 19.69
CA SER A 215 -21.79 19.88 18.56
C SER A 215 -22.30 20.16 17.13
N SER A 216 -21.39 20.32 16.16
CA SER A 216 -21.66 20.40 14.69
C SER A 216 -21.65 19.05 13.99
N GLY A 217 -20.86 18.10 14.49
CA GLY A 217 -20.86 16.72 14.04
C GLY A 217 -20.54 15.74 15.15
N ARG A 218 -20.75 14.44 14.89
CA ARG A 218 -20.32 13.34 15.75
C ARG A 218 -20.00 12.08 14.95
N ALA A 219 -18.85 11.49 15.26
CA ALA A 219 -18.43 10.18 14.79
C ALA A 219 -17.77 9.37 15.92
N TRP A 220 -17.89 8.04 15.83
CA TRP A 220 -17.12 7.13 16.66
C TRP A 220 -15.74 6.92 16.04
N VAL A 221 -14.71 7.05 16.85
CA VAL A 221 -13.32 6.83 16.47
C VAL A 221 -13.15 5.40 15.94
N GLY A 222 -12.61 5.27 14.73
CA GLY A 222 -12.40 3.97 14.10
C GLY A 222 -13.65 3.33 13.46
N GLY A 223 -14.68 4.13 13.20
CA GLY A 223 -15.94 3.68 12.61
C GLY A 223 -15.90 3.32 11.12
N PHE A 224 -14.82 3.61 10.38
CA PHE A 224 -14.79 3.42 8.93
C PHE A 224 -14.88 1.93 8.58
N GLY A 225 -15.94 1.53 7.88
CA GLY A 225 -16.30 0.13 7.61
C GLY A 225 -17.09 -0.57 8.70
N ASN A 226 -17.27 0.05 9.87
CA ASN A 226 -17.84 -0.59 11.05
C ASN A 226 -19.32 -0.29 11.20
N GLU A 227 -20.16 -1.29 10.91
CA GLU A 227 -21.63 -1.19 11.01
C GLU A 227 -22.10 -0.74 12.39
N PHE A 228 -21.49 -1.25 13.46
CA PHE A 228 -21.93 -0.96 14.82
C PHE A 228 -21.57 0.46 15.28
N LEU A 229 -20.51 1.04 14.71
CA LEU A 229 -20.07 2.40 14.99
C LEU A 229 -20.63 3.43 13.99
N SER A 230 -21.40 2.98 12.99
CA SER A 230 -22.02 3.84 12.00
C SER A 230 -23.32 4.48 12.49
N PRO A 231 -23.78 5.60 11.90
CA PRO A 231 -23.09 6.45 10.92
C PRO A 231 -22.26 7.57 11.59
N ALA A 232 -21.51 8.33 10.79
CA ALA A 232 -21.05 9.67 11.15
C ALA A 232 -22.22 10.64 10.92
N MET A 233 -22.48 11.53 11.89
CA MET A 233 -23.63 12.44 11.87
C MET A 233 -23.16 13.88 11.72
N ILE A 234 -23.72 14.60 10.75
CA ILE A 234 -23.41 15.99 10.44
C ILE A 234 -24.66 16.83 10.66
N PHE A 235 -24.63 17.73 11.64
CA PHE A 235 -25.75 18.58 12.03
C PHE A 235 -25.71 19.90 11.24
N ALA A 236 -26.14 19.83 9.98
CA ALA A 236 -26.00 20.91 8.99
C ALA A 236 -26.48 22.31 9.48
N PRO A 237 -27.57 22.45 10.25
CA PRO A 237 -27.98 23.77 10.75
C PRO A 237 -26.93 24.48 11.60
N MET A 238 -26.01 23.74 12.23
CA MET A 238 -24.92 24.32 13.01
C MET A 238 -23.83 24.94 12.12
N ALA A 239 -23.71 24.46 10.89
CA ALA A 239 -22.75 24.93 9.89
C ALA A 239 -23.22 26.26 9.24
N ARG A 240 -23.37 27.33 10.02
CA ARG A 240 -23.84 28.65 9.56
C ARG A 240 -25.13 28.58 8.73
N ASP A 241 -26.16 27.95 9.31
CA ASP A 241 -27.45 27.69 8.66
C ASP A 241 -27.33 26.80 7.39
N SER A 242 -26.57 25.70 7.48
CA SER A 242 -26.34 24.74 6.39
C SER A 242 -25.62 25.36 5.17
N ASN A 243 -24.51 26.07 5.41
CA ASN A 243 -23.61 26.54 4.37
C ASN A 243 -22.80 25.38 3.78
N ALA A 244 -22.74 25.26 2.45
CA ALA A 244 -22.09 24.12 1.79
C ALA A 244 -20.59 23.96 2.12
N PRO A 245 -19.75 25.00 2.05
CA PRO A 245 -18.36 24.93 2.50
C PRO A 245 -18.20 24.36 3.92
N ASP A 246 -18.94 24.90 4.87
CA ASP A 246 -18.83 24.49 6.27
C ASP A 246 -19.33 23.05 6.46
N VAL A 247 -20.44 22.66 5.82
CA VAL A 247 -20.93 21.27 5.84
C VAL A 247 -19.92 20.31 5.24
N GLY A 248 -19.28 20.67 4.11
CA GLY A 248 -18.22 19.86 3.50
C GLY A 248 -17.04 19.62 4.45
N ASN A 249 -16.55 20.68 5.10
CA ASN A 249 -15.48 20.59 6.08
C ASN A 249 -15.87 19.71 7.29
N ILE A 250 -17.09 19.85 7.82
CA ILE A 250 -17.58 18.99 8.92
C ILE A 250 -17.63 17.53 8.46
N VAL A 251 -18.12 17.25 7.25
CA VAL A 251 -18.13 15.88 6.73
C VAL A 251 -16.72 15.30 6.69
N SER A 252 -15.75 16.02 6.13
CA SER A 252 -14.37 15.55 6.05
C SER A 252 -13.76 15.30 7.43
N HIS A 253 -14.03 16.20 8.37
CA HIS A 253 -13.62 16.11 9.78
C HIS A 253 -14.20 14.88 10.49
N GLU A 254 -15.52 14.69 10.41
CA GLU A 254 -16.20 13.57 11.06
C GLU A 254 -15.80 12.22 10.46
N VAL A 255 -15.62 12.14 9.14
CA VAL A 255 -15.07 10.95 8.51
C VAL A 255 -13.61 10.74 8.95
N GLY A 256 -12.84 11.80 9.17
CA GLY A 256 -11.48 11.74 9.73
C GLY A 256 -11.45 11.02 11.09
N HIS A 257 -12.39 11.30 12.00
CA HIS A 257 -12.52 10.54 13.24
C HIS A 257 -12.81 9.05 13.00
N THR A 258 -13.63 8.72 12.01
CA THR A 258 -13.89 7.30 11.68
C THR A 258 -12.62 6.57 11.18
N LEU A 259 -11.64 7.33 10.68
CA LEU A 259 -10.30 6.89 10.29
C LEU A 259 -9.26 7.06 11.40
N ASN A 260 -9.71 7.29 12.65
CA ASN A 260 -8.92 7.38 13.88
C ASN A 260 -8.16 8.68 14.13
N LEU A 261 -8.52 9.77 13.44
CA LEU A 261 -7.93 11.07 13.72
C LEU A 261 -8.47 11.70 15.01
N ALA A 262 -7.61 12.45 15.69
CA ALA A 262 -7.95 13.31 16.82
C ALA A 262 -8.11 14.77 16.36
N HIS A 263 -8.59 15.66 17.23
CA HIS A 263 -8.62 17.09 16.90
C HIS A 263 -7.22 17.70 16.83
N ASP A 264 -7.02 18.56 15.85
CA ASP A 264 -5.85 19.44 15.74
C ASP A 264 -6.11 20.74 16.51
N GLY A 265 -5.53 20.83 17.71
CA GLY A 265 -5.71 21.96 18.62
C GLY A 265 -4.49 22.87 18.74
N ILE A 266 -4.65 24.00 19.44
CA ILE A 266 -3.55 24.95 19.68
C ILE A 266 -3.47 25.37 21.15
N GLY A 267 -2.29 25.23 21.75
CA GLY A 267 -2.03 25.61 23.13
C GLY A 267 -2.81 24.75 24.13
N ASP A 268 -3.81 25.36 24.78
CA ASP A 268 -4.73 24.67 25.70
C ASP A 268 -6.13 24.49 25.06
N ASP A 269 -6.32 24.98 23.82
CA ASP A 269 -7.58 24.96 23.09
C ASP A 269 -7.69 23.68 22.26
N GLU A 270 -8.90 23.14 22.16
CA GLU A 270 -9.16 21.85 21.50
C GLU A 270 -9.00 21.92 20.00
N TYR A 271 -9.38 23.06 19.42
CA TYR A 271 -9.36 23.33 18.00
C TYR A 271 -8.37 24.42 17.68
N TYR A 272 -7.74 24.28 16.52
CA TYR A 272 -7.04 25.37 15.87
C TYR A 272 -7.98 26.56 15.63
N GLY A 273 -9.21 26.33 15.18
CA GLY A 273 -10.17 27.35 14.75
C GLY A 273 -10.82 28.24 15.83
N ASP A 274 -10.51 28.09 17.12
CA ASP A 274 -11.22 28.78 18.23
C ASP A 274 -11.07 30.32 18.24
N ALA A 275 -10.21 30.87 17.39
CA ALA A 275 -10.05 32.31 17.19
C ALA A 275 -10.27 32.73 15.73
N LEU A 276 -11.02 33.81 15.52
CA LEU A 276 -11.18 34.45 14.21
C LEU A 276 -9.81 34.78 13.59
N ALA A 277 -9.55 34.22 12.41
CA ALA A 277 -8.32 34.46 11.67
C ALA A 277 -8.22 35.93 11.19
N GLU A 278 -7.00 36.50 11.22
CA GLU A 278 -6.77 37.83 10.66
C GLU A 278 -7.05 37.82 9.14
N PRO A 279 -7.32 38.99 8.53
CA PRO A 279 -7.70 39.06 7.12
C PRO A 279 -6.80 38.34 6.12
N GLY A 280 -5.50 38.27 6.40
CA GLY A 280 -4.51 37.64 5.52
C GLY A 280 -4.18 36.19 5.84
N SER A 281 -4.83 35.56 6.83
CA SER A 281 -4.57 34.15 7.13
C SER A 281 -5.03 33.25 5.97
N LEU A 282 -4.21 32.25 5.64
CA LEU A 282 -4.39 31.42 4.45
C LEU A 282 -4.80 29.98 4.78
N TRP A 283 -4.26 29.39 5.86
CA TRP A 283 -4.32 27.96 6.11
C TRP A 283 -4.78 27.58 7.53
N GLY A 284 -5.47 26.44 7.63
CA GLY A 284 -5.71 25.71 8.86
C GLY A 284 -5.91 24.20 8.61
N PRO A 285 -5.79 23.36 9.64
CA PRO A 285 -5.89 21.92 9.49
C PRO A 285 -7.36 21.43 9.49
N ILE A 286 -7.70 20.41 8.68
CA ILE A 286 -9.07 19.85 8.58
C ILE A 286 -9.57 19.39 9.96
N MET A 287 -8.73 18.68 10.71
CA MET A 287 -9.07 18.22 12.07
C MET A 287 -9.05 19.32 13.13
N GLY A 288 -8.71 20.56 12.76
CA GLY A 288 -8.72 21.72 13.65
C GLY A 288 -9.80 22.73 13.34
N ALA A 289 -10.76 22.35 12.48
CA ALA A 289 -11.97 23.11 12.21
C ALA A 289 -11.65 24.52 11.65
N PRO A 290 -11.04 24.63 10.45
CA PRO A 290 -10.36 25.84 9.98
C PRO A 290 -11.31 26.82 9.27
N TRP A 291 -12.36 27.27 9.95
CA TRP A 291 -13.54 27.97 9.37
C TRP A 291 -13.29 29.35 8.76
N SER A 292 -12.19 30.02 9.12
CA SER A 292 -11.91 31.40 8.69
C SER A 292 -10.69 31.52 7.78
N THR A 293 -10.18 30.37 7.33
CA THR A 293 -9.07 30.27 6.40
C THR A 293 -9.52 29.60 5.11
N PRO A 294 -9.11 30.10 3.95
CA PRO A 294 -9.58 29.58 2.67
C PRO A 294 -8.98 28.23 2.26
N LEU A 295 -7.88 27.80 2.88
CA LEU A 295 -7.19 26.54 2.60
C LEU A 295 -7.28 25.64 3.85
N SER A 296 -7.80 24.43 3.67
CA SER A 296 -8.01 23.45 4.73
C SER A 296 -7.38 22.12 4.33
N GLN A 297 -6.29 21.70 4.99
CA GLN A 297 -5.55 20.50 4.58
C GLN A 297 -5.35 19.54 5.75
N TRP A 298 -5.01 18.29 5.45
CA TRP A 298 -4.47 17.35 6.44
C TRP A 298 -3.18 17.90 7.05
N SER A 299 -2.92 17.60 8.32
CA SER A 299 -1.79 18.12 9.08
C SER A 299 -0.84 17.03 9.59
N PRO A 300 0.45 17.35 9.77
CA PRO A 300 1.37 16.57 10.58
C PRO A 300 1.60 17.20 11.98
N GLY A 301 0.74 18.14 12.39
CA GLY A 301 0.87 18.86 13.66
C GLY A 301 2.13 19.72 13.79
N ASP A 302 2.66 20.23 12.68
CA ASP A 302 3.93 20.99 12.64
C ASP A 302 3.76 22.51 12.81
N TYR A 303 2.52 22.97 13.04
CA TYR A 303 2.20 24.36 13.31
C TYR A 303 2.53 24.79 14.75
N ALA A 304 2.54 26.11 14.99
CA ALA A 304 2.99 26.65 16.26
C ALA A 304 2.06 26.25 17.41
N ASP A 305 2.64 25.75 18.50
CA ASP A 305 1.94 25.36 19.73
C ASP A 305 0.82 24.31 19.51
N ALA A 306 0.93 23.44 18.50
CA ALA A 306 0.01 22.31 18.30
C ALA A 306 -0.15 21.48 19.59
N THR A 307 -1.37 21.06 19.91
CA THR A 307 -1.68 20.21 21.08
C THR A 307 -1.19 18.77 20.89
N ASN A 308 -1.08 18.35 19.64
CA ASN A 308 -0.71 17.02 19.17
C ASN A 308 0.50 17.08 18.19
N PRO A 309 1.66 17.59 18.63
CA PRO A 309 2.79 17.81 17.73
C PRO A 309 3.38 16.51 17.19
N GLY A 310 3.38 16.36 15.88
CA GLY A 310 3.88 15.17 15.18
C GLY A 310 2.87 14.04 15.01
N ASP A 311 1.58 14.30 15.28
CA ASP A 311 0.50 13.42 14.84
C ASP A 311 0.32 13.61 13.33
N ASP A 312 0.60 12.54 12.59
CA ASP A 312 0.64 12.51 11.12
C ASP A 312 -0.69 11.96 10.61
N ASP A 313 -1.61 12.86 10.24
CA ASP A 313 -2.94 12.51 9.75
C ASP A 313 -2.90 11.50 8.60
N LEU A 314 -2.01 11.71 7.63
CA LEU A 314 -1.94 10.88 6.43
C LEU A 314 -1.43 9.48 6.78
N ALA A 315 -0.45 9.37 7.68
CA ALA A 315 0.03 8.09 8.19
C ALA A 315 -1.03 7.34 9.00
N GLU A 316 -1.86 8.05 9.77
CA GLU A 316 -2.95 7.44 10.54
C GLU A 316 -4.08 6.98 9.62
N ILE A 317 -4.51 7.81 8.66
CA ILE A 317 -5.52 7.45 7.67
C ILE A 317 -5.08 6.21 6.87
N THR A 318 -3.80 6.10 6.53
CA THR A 318 -3.26 5.03 5.67
C THR A 318 -2.68 3.84 6.43
N ALA A 319 -2.79 3.83 7.76
CA ALA A 319 -2.28 2.74 8.59
C ALA A 319 -2.91 1.40 8.21
N ASP A 320 -2.10 0.34 8.09
CA ASP A 320 -2.61 -1.03 7.86
C ASP A 320 -3.12 -1.64 9.18
N THR A 321 -4.26 -1.13 9.66
CA THR A 321 -4.89 -1.53 10.91
C THR A 321 -6.35 -1.88 10.71
N THR A 322 -6.73 -3.08 11.15
CA THR A 322 -8.14 -3.46 11.30
C THR A 322 -8.61 -3.17 12.71
N ILE A 323 -9.71 -2.42 12.82
CA ILE A 323 -10.40 -2.21 14.09
C ILE A 323 -11.45 -3.29 14.27
N ARG A 324 -11.58 -3.80 15.49
CA ARG A 324 -12.60 -4.80 15.82
C ARG A 324 -13.38 -4.38 17.05
N THR A 325 -14.69 -4.31 16.90
CA THR A 325 -15.66 -4.09 17.97
C THR A 325 -16.58 -5.30 18.08
N PHE A 326 -17.34 -5.35 19.17
CA PHE A 326 -18.31 -6.41 19.38
C PHE A 326 -19.57 -5.85 20.05
N ALA A 327 -20.69 -6.50 19.76
CA ALA A 327 -21.97 -6.25 20.41
C ALA A 327 -22.59 -7.58 20.87
N VAL A 328 -23.45 -7.50 21.88
CA VAL A 328 -24.12 -8.67 22.46
C VAL A 328 -25.61 -8.56 22.22
N PHE A 329 -26.26 -9.65 21.84
CA PHE A 329 -27.68 -9.68 21.49
C PHE A 329 -28.44 -10.82 22.20
N ASP A 330 -29.71 -10.58 22.52
CA ASP A 330 -30.69 -11.58 22.95
C ASP A 330 -31.76 -11.75 21.86
N GLY A 331 -31.51 -12.69 20.94
CA GLY A 331 -32.27 -12.73 19.68
C GLY A 331 -31.88 -11.54 18.81
N ASP A 332 -32.87 -10.75 18.37
CA ASP A 332 -32.65 -9.57 17.53
C ASP A 332 -32.50 -8.27 18.35
N ALA A 333 -32.60 -8.37 19.69
CA ALA A 333 -32.52 -7.21 20.58
C ALA A 333 -31.11 -7.07 21.15
N MET A 334 -30.52 -5.87 21.03
CA MET A 334 -29.23 -5.56 21.63
C MET A 334 -29.31 -5.70 23.16
N TRP A 335 -28.36 -6.45 23.72
CA TRP A 335 -28.24 -6.69 25.15
C TRP A 335 -27.27 -5.66 25.76
N THR A 336 -27.82 -4.71 26.52
CA THR A 336 -27.07 -3.60 27.13
C THR A 336 -26.75 -3.83 28.60
N ASP A 337 -27.32 -4.86 29.22
CA ASP A 337 -27.07 -5.23 30.62
C ASP A 337 -25.74 -6.01 30.78
N VAL A 338 -25.30 -6.18 32.04
CA VAL A 338 -24.13 -7.02 32.36
C VAL A 338 -24.30 -8.42 31.76
N TYR A 339 -23.30 -8.88 31.02
CA TYR A 339 -23.19 -10.24 30.51
C TYR A 339 -21.98 -10.97 31.11
N CYS A 340 -21.98 -12.28 30.98
CA CYS A 340 -20.89 -13.16 31.38
C CYS A 340 -20.30 -13.80 30.13
N THR A 341 -18.98 -13.99 30.09
CA THR A 341 -18.31 -14.60 28.94
C THR A 341 -17.32 -15.67 29.39
N ASP A 342 -17.06 -16.65 28.53
CA ASP A 342 -15.98 -17.63 28.69
C ASP A 342 -14.65 -17.17 28.08
N ALA A 343 -14.60 -15.95 27.52
CA ALA A 343 -13.40 -15.33 27.00
C ALA A 343 -12.25 -15.31 28.01
N SER A 344 -11.03 -15.53 27.51
CA SER A 344 -9.83 -15.44 28.34
C SER A 344 -9.57 -14.02 28.87
N ASP A 345 -9.88 -13.04 28.04
CA ASP A 345 -10.00 -11.63 28.43
C ASP A 345 -11.45 -11.17 28.21
N PRO A 346 -12.25 -11.04 29.29
CA PRO A 346 -13.62 -10.56 29.19
C PRO A 346 -13.78 -9.14 28.61
N ASN A 347 -12.71 -8.34 28.51
CA ASN A 347 -12.74 -7.02 27.85
C ASN A 347 -12.61 -7.08 26.33
N ASN A 348 -11.94 -8.10 25.84
CA ASN A 348 -11.60 -8.25 24.45
C ASN A 348 -11.94 -9.68 24.03
N PRO A 349 -13.25 -10.03 24.03
CA PRO A 349 -13.67 -11.32 23.53
C PRO A 349 -13.23 -11.48 22.09
N GLN A 350 -12.90 -12.70 21.69
CA GLN A 350 -12.42 -13.07 20.37
C GLN A 350 -13.49 -13.84 19.60
N PRO A 351 -13.46 -13.85 18.25
CA PRO A 351 -14.33 -14.70 17.46
C PRO A 351 -14.28 -16.16 17.92
N GLY A 352 -15.44 -16.69 18.35
CA GLY A 352 -15.58 -18.03 18.91
C GLY A 352 -15.80 -18.08 20.43
N ASP A 353 -15.55 -16.97 21.14
CA ASP A 353 -15.97 -16.81 22.53
C ASP A 353 -17.50 -16.71 22.64
N ARG A 354 -18.03 -17.03 23.82
CA ARG A 354 -19.48 -17.12 24.07
C ARG A 354 -19.89 -16.13 25.16
N ALA A 355 -21.10 -15.60 25.03
CA ALA A 355 -21.72 -14.71 25.99
C ALA A 355 -22.97 -15.34 26.61
N PHE A 356 -23.26 -15.01 27.86
CA PHE A 356 -24.37 -15.55 28.64
C PHE A 356 -24.97 -14.48 29.54
N LYS A 357 -26.27 -14.58 29.81
CA LYS A 357 -26.90 -13.81 30.88
C LYS A 357 -26.36 -14.24 32.25
N PRO A 358 -26.23 -13.33 33.22
CA PRO A 358 -25.81 -13.69 34.57
C PRO A 358 -26.87 -14.56 35.26
N ALA A 359 -26.46 -15.67 35.87
CA ALA A 359 -27.33 -16.53 36.67
C ALA A 359 -26.80 -16.75 38.10
N GLY A 360 -25.65 -16.17 38.45
CA GLY A 360 -25.04 -16.26 39.77
C GLY A 360 -25.67 -15.33 40.83
N PRO A 361 -25.23 -15.42 42.09
CA PRO A 361 -25.66 -14.50 43.15
C PRO A 361 -25.16 -13.07 42.89
N GLU A 362 -25.83 -12.03 43.43
CA GLU A 362 -25.48 -10.60 43.20
C GLU A 362 -24.00 -10.27 43.45
N ALA A 363 -23.36 -10.90 44.44
CA ALA A 363 -21.94 -10.67 44.73
C ALA A 363 -20.97 -11.30 43.70
N ALA A 364 -21.46 -12.20 42.84
CA ALA A 364 -20.71 -12.89 41.79
C ALA A 364 -21.67 -13.31 40.66
N PRO A 365 -22.22 -12.37 39.88
CA PRO A 365 -23.30 -12.61 38.93
C PRO A 365 -22.89 -13.60 37.81
N CYS A 366 -21.60 -13.68 37.50
CA CYS A 366 -21.02 -14.61 36.53
C CYS A 366 -20.47 -15.91 37.11
N ALA A 367 -20.76 -16.22 38.38
CA ALA A 367 -20.40 -17.52 38.95
C ALA A 367 -21.16 -18.69 38.31
N GLU A 368 -22.34 -18.41 37.72
CA GLU A 368 -23.15 -19.37 36.98
C GLU A 368 -23.58 -18.74 35.65
N ALA A 369 -23.41 -19.48 34.54
CA ALA A 369 -23.85 -19.06 33.22
C ALA A 369 -25.35 -19.30 33.03
N GLY A 370 -26.08 -18.27 32.64
CA GLY A 370 -27.50 -18.32 32.31
C GLY A 370 -27.76 -18.72 30.85
N THR A 371 -28.81 -18.13 30.26
CA THR A 371 -29.12 -18.30 28.84
C THR A 371 -28.01 -17.70 27.99
N GLU A 372 -27.62 -18.40 26.92
CA GLU A 372 -26.64 -17.92 25.95
C GLU A 372 -27.17 -16.69 25.19
N LEU A 373 -26.28 -15.72 24.99
CA LEU A 373 -26.44 -14.52 24.20
C LEU A 373 -25.63 -14.67 22.91
N THR A 374 -26.01 -13.95 21.87
CA THR A 374 -25.23 -13.86 20.63
C THR A 374 -24.13 -12.83 20.83
N LEU A 375 -22.89 -13.18 20.50
CA LEU A 375 -21.77 -12.25 20.44
C LEU A 375 -21.46 -12.00 18.95
N GLU A 376 -21.66 -10.77 18.50
CA GLU A 376 -21.43 -10.35 17.12
C GLU A 376 -20.20 -9.45 17.05
N PHE A 377 -19.40 -9.63 16.01
CA PHE A 377 -18.16 -8.88 15.78
C PHE A 377 -18.34 -7.99 14.56
N HIS A 378 -17.90 -6.74 14.69
CA HIS A 378 -17.92 -5.75 13.63
C HIS A 378 -16.50 -5.28 13.38
N TYR A 379 -16.16 -5.09 12.11
CA TYR A 379 -14.81 -4.75 11.67
C TYR A 379 -14.81 -3.35 11.09
N GLY A 380 -13.71 -2.64 11.26
CA GLY A 380 -13.43 -1.38 10.61
C GLY A 380 -12.00 -1.37 10.09
N GLY A 381 -11.65 -0.35 9.33
CA GLY A 381 -10.34 -0.22 8.71
C GLY A 381 -9.89 1.22 8.60
N ARG A 382 -9.11 1.45 7.56
CA ARG A 382 -8.38 2.67 7.22
C ARG A 382 -8.47 2.87 5.71
N ALA A 383 -7.97 3.99 5.20
CA ALA A 383 -8.01 4.29 3.77
C ALA A 383 -6.61 4.25 3.15
N ALA A 384 -6.39 3.29 2.24
CA ALA A 384 -5.14 3.21 1.51
C ALA A 384 -4.99 4.40 0.53
N TYR A 385 -3.76 4.78 0.21
CA TYR A 385 -3.50 5.70 -0.89
C TYR A 385 -4.03 5.18 -2.21
N ALA A 386 -4.42 6.12 -3.07
CA ALA A 386 -4.61 5.88 -4.49
C ALA A 386 -3.34 5.29 -5.13
N ALA A 387 -3.52 4.52 -6.21
CA ALA A 387 -2.40 4.25 -7.10
C ALA A 387 -1.97 5.55 -7.79
N ASP A 388 -0.67 5.73 -7.91
CA ASP A 388 -0.03 6.80 -8.68
C ASP A 388 -0.50 6.76 -10.14
N ASP A 389 -0.94 7.91 -10.68
CA ASP A 389 -1.55 8.01 -12.01
C ASP A 389 -0.57 8.47 -13.09
N HIS A 390 0.55 9.10 -12.70
CA HIS A 390 1.59 9.58 -13.60
C HIS A 390 2.99 9.35 -13.03
N GLY A 391 3.94 8.94 -13.88
CA GLY A 391 5.30 8.65 -13.42
C GLY A 391 6.04 9.86 -12.83
N ASP A 392 6.80 9.59 -11.77
CA ASP A 392 7.57 10.58 -10.98
C ASP A 392 8.86 11.11 -11.65
N VAL A 393 9.30 10.42 -12.70
CA VAL A 393 10.61 10.63 -13.34
C VAL A 393 10.45 10.93 -14.83
N LEU A 394 11.43 11.62 -15.41
CA LEU A 394 11.39 12.07 -16.80
C LEU A 394 11.13 10.93 -17.80
N ASP A 395 11.77 9.78 -17.59
CA ASP A 395 11.64 8.63 -18.50
C ASP A 395 10.29 7.90 -18.41
N GLU A 396 9.47 8.20 -17.40
CA GLU A 396 8.15 7.62 -17.18
C GLU A 396 7.01 8.62 -17.48
N GLY A 397 7.33 9.76 -18.07
CA GLY A 397 6.39 10.85 -18.29
C GLY A 397 5.22 10.51 -19.23
N THR A 398 4.01 10.87 -18.84
CA THR A 398 2.79 10.66 -19.63
C THR A 398 2.73 11.59 -20.84
N ALA A 399 2.47 11.06 -22.04
CA ALA A 399 2.47 11.87 -23.26
C ALA A 399 1.28 12.84 -23.37
N LEU A 400 1.57 14.12 -23.60
CA LEU A 400 0.58 15.13 -23.97
C LEU A 400 0.34 15.13 -25.48
N ASP A 401 -0.91 14.92 -25.89
CA ASP A 401 -1.30 14.97 -27.29
C ASP A 401 -1.32 16.42 -27.80
N THR A 402 -0.31 16.80 -28.59
CA THR A 402 -0.23 18.13 -29.21
C THR A 402 -0.73 18.16 -30.66
N SER A 403 -1.33 17.09 -31.18
CA SER A 403 -1.70 16.95 -32.60
C SER A 403 -2.61 18.07 -33.12
N THR A 404 -3.44 18.64 -32.24
CA THR A 404 -4.35 19.76 -32.56
C THR A 404 -3.76 21.14 -32.29
N GLY A 405 -2.60 21.20 -31.64
CA GLY A 405 -1.96 22.42 -31.13
C GLY A 405 -2.40 22.82 -29.72
N GLU A 406 -3.36 22.10 -29.15
CA GLU A 406 -3.83 22.23 -27.76
C GLU A 406 -3.75 20.86 -27.10
N PHE A 407 -3.50 20.81 -25.78
CA PHE A 407 -3.44 19.58 -25.00
C PHE A 407 -4.16 19.74 -23.66
N THR A 408 -4.61 18.61 -23.11
CA THR A 408 -5.22 18.51 -21.79
C THR A 408 -4.90 17.14 -21.18
N ALA A 409 -4.60 17.12 -19.88
CA ALA A 409 -4.44 15.92 -19.07
C ALA A 409 -4.92 16.24 -17.65
N ALA A 410 -5.50 15.26 -16.97
CA ALA A 410 -5.88 15.38 -15.56
C ALA A 410 -5.01 14.43 -14.75
N GLY A 411 -4.66 14.83 -13.52
CA GLY A 411 -3.91 14.00 -12.59
C GLY A 411 -4.27 14.32 -11.13
N VAL A 412 -3.68 13.58 -10.19
CA VAL A 412 -3.81 13.82 -8.75
C VAL A 412 -2.44 13.76 -8.10
N ILE A 413 -2.08 14.80 -7.33
CA ILE A 413 -0.92 14.70 -6.43
C ILE A 413 -1.41 14.06 -5.14
N GLY A 414 -1.14 12.76 -4.96
CA GLY A 414 -1.65 11.94 -3.86
C GLY A 414 -0.77 11.92 -2.61
N GLN A 415 0.54 12.15 -2.76
CA GLN A 415 1.49 12.07 -1.65
C GLN A 415 2.47 13.25 -1.61
N SER A 416 2.95 13.54 -0.39
CA SER A 416 3.98 14.55 -0.19
C SER A 416 5.26 14.15 -0.92
N GLY A 417 5.72 15.03 -1.81
CA GLY A 417 6.93 14.83 -2.61
C GLY A 417 6.73 14.05 -3.92
N GLU A 418 5.51 13.62 -4.23
CA GLU A 418 5.09 13.08 -5.54
C GLU A 418 5.21 14.16 -6.63
N ARG A 419 5.45 13.73 -7.87
CA ARG A 419 5.72 14.60 -9.01
C ARG A 419 5.20 14.02 -10.32
N ASP A 420 4.07 14.50 -10.79
CA ASP A 420 3.58 14.02 -12.08
C ASP A 420 4.37 14.60 -13.23
N VAL A 421 4.96 13.72 -14.04
CA VAL A 421 5.69 14.11 -15.24
C VAL A 421 4.88 13.81 -16.49
N PHE A 422 4.88 14.80 -17.39
CA PHE A 422 4.33 14.69 -18.73
C PHE A 422 5.38 14.95 -19.79
N THR A 423 5.30 14.26 -20.93
CA THR A 423 6.15 14.53 -22.09
C THR A 423 5.42 15.44 -23.09
N LEU A 424 6.11 16.49 -23.54
CA LEU A 424 5.62 17.50 -24.47
C LEU A 424 6.55 17.56 -25.69
N VAL A 425 6.05 17.11 -26.85
CA VAL A 425 6.78 17.22 -28.12
C VAL A 425 6.20 18.37 -28.94
N THR A 426 7.07 19.26 -29.42
CA THR A 426 6.64 20.44 -30.20
C THR A 426 7.55 20.76 -31.37
N ASN A 427 6.94 21.30 -32.43
CA ASN A 427 7.67 21.89 -33.57
C ASN A 427 8.32 23.25 -33.26
N GLY A 428 8.22 23.74 -32.02
CA GLY A 428 8.79 25.00 -31.55
C GLY A 428 7.90 26.21 -31.83
N GLY A 429 8.21 27.32 -31.17
CA GLY A 429 7.39 28.54 -31.15
C GLY A 429 6.78 28.82 -29.77
N PRO A 430 5.74 29.66 -29.69
CA PRO A 430 5.11 30.00 -28.43
C PRO A 430 4.40 28.78 -27.83
N VAL A 431 4.64 28.55 -26.55
CA VAL A 431 4.05 27.47 -25.75
C VAL A 431 3.44 28.08 -24.50
N THR A 432 2.25 27.59 -24.16
CA THR A 432 1.58 27.87 -22.88
C THR A 432 1.32 26.56 -22.18
N VAL A 433 1.67 26.47 -20.91
CA VAL A 433 1.35 25.34 -20.03
C VAL A 433 0.71 25.91 -18.78
N ALA A 434 -0.49 25.46 -18.44
CA ALA A 434 -1.19 25.79 -17.21
C ALA A 434 -1.51 24.51 -16.47
N ALA A 435 -1.39 24.54 -15.14
CA ALA A 435 -1.87 23.50 -14.25
C ALA A 435 -2.82 24.17 -13.26
N GLU A 436 -4.07 23.72 -13.25
CA GLU A 436 -5.16 24.29 -12.47
C GLU A 436 -5.70 23.22 -11.51
N GLY A 437 -5.80 23.56 -10.22
CA GLY A 437 -6.34 22.68 -9.19
C GLY A 437 -7.87 22.67 -9.17
N ALA A 438 -8.47 21.85 -8.31
CA ALA A 438 -9.92 21.87 -8.11
C ALA A 438 -10.42 23.25 -7.67
N THR A 439 -11.49 23.77 -8.30
CA THR A 439 -12.05 25.08 -7.93
C THR A 439 -12.88 25.09 -6.67
N VAL A 440 -13.41 23.94 -6.27
CA VAL A 440 -14.21 23.79 -5.05
C VAL A 440 -13.43 22.89 -4.10
N GLY A 441 -13.00 23.44 -2.97
CA GLY A 441 -12.22 22.70 -1.98
C GLY A 441 -10.77 22.45 -2.38
N GLY A 442 -10.24 23.12 -3.41
CA GLY A 442 -8.88 22.93 -3.88
C GLY A 442 -7.85 23.04 -2.76
N ASN A 443 -7.12 21.94 -2.55
CA ASN A 443 -6.09 21.81 -1.52
C ASN A 443 -4.68 21.92 -2.09
N LEU A 444 -4.49 21.61 -3.37
CA LEU A 444 -3.20 21.60 -4.03
C LEU A 444 -2.72 23.02 -4.38
N ASP A 445 -1.56 23.41 -3.84
CA ASP A 445 -0.76 24.56 -4.28
C ASP A 445 0.29 24.08 -5.29
N ILE A 446 0.17 24.52 -6.54
CA ILE A 446 0.88 23.91 -7.67
C ILE A 446 2.20 24.63 -7.95
N ARG A 447 3.27 23.85 -7.98
CA ARG A 447 4.52 24.21 -8.66
C ARG A 447 4.59 23.51 -10.02
N LEU A 448 4.73 24.31 -11.07
CA LEU A 448 4.86 23.86 -12.46
C LEU A 448 6.28 24.09 -12.97
N GLU A 449 6.92 23.07 -13.51
CA GLU A 449 8.26 23.14 -14.10
C GLU A 449 8.22 22.66 -15.55
N LEU A 450 8.97 23.35 -16.42
CA LEU A 450 9.22 22.95 -17.80
C LEU A 450 10.71 22.64 -17.95
N ILE A 451 11.02 21.43 -18.38
CA ILE A 451 12.36 20.85 -18.39
C ILE A 451 12.68 20.40 -19.82
N ASP A 452 13.92 20.56 -20.28
CA ASP A 452 14.34 20.09 -21.61
C ASP A 452 14.77 18.61 -21.61
N ALA A 453 15.09 18.09 -22.80
CA ALA A 453 15.55 16.71 -22.99
C ALA A 453 16.87 16.37 -22.27
N ASP A 454 17.70 17.36 -21.93
CA ASP A 454 18.94 17.17 -21.17
C ASP A 454 18.69 17.18 -19.64
N GLY A 455 17.44 17.41 -19.22
CA GLY A 455 17.04 17.52 -17.82
C GLY A 455 17.31 18.91 -17.21
N GLU A 456 17.58 19.93 -18.03
CA GLU A 456 17.77 21.30 -17.56
C GLU A 456 16.42 22.05 -17.45
N LEU A 457 16.26 22.83 -16.37
CA LEU A 457 15.05 23.64 -16.15
C LEU A 457 15.01 24.81 -17.15
N VAL A 458 13.97 24.83 -17.98
CA VAL A 458 13.70 25.88 -18.97
C VAL A 458 12.91 27.03 -18.34
N ALA A 459 11.83 26.69 -17.64
CA ALA A 459 10.94 27.65 -17.00
C ALA A 459 10.25 27.03 -15.78
N GLU A 460 9.78 27.87 -14.87
CA GLU A 460 9.08 27.47 -13.66
C GLU A 460 8.01 28.52 -13.32
N ALA A 461 6.87 28.05 -12.80
CA ALA A 461 5.83 28.88 -12.22
C ALA A 461 5.44 28.33 -10.84
N ASN A 462 5.48 29.22 -9.85
CA ASN A 462 5.02 29.01 -8.48
C ASN A 462 4.51 30.37 -7.96
N PRO A 463 3.25 30.72 -8.27
CA PRO A 463 2.67 31.98 -7.81
C PRO A 463 2.54 32.01 -6.28
N GLU A 464 2.62 33.20 -5.68
CA GLU A 464 2.42 33.33 -4.23
C GLU A 464 0.94 33.19 -3.91
N ALA A 465 0.60 32.18 -3.10
CA ALA A 465 -0.75 31.95 -2.64
C ALA A 465 -1.22 33.09 -1.72
N ALA A 466 -2.46 33.52 -1.88
CA ALA A 466 -3.02 34.65 -1.14
C ALA A 466 -4.52 34.51 -0.90
N THR A 467 -4.94 34.98 0.26
CA THR A 467 -6.35 35.05 0.66
C THR A 467 -7.07 36.21 -0.04
N ASP A 468 -8.27 35.96 -0.58
CA ASP A 468 -9.15 37.04 -1.06
C ASP A 468 -9.75 37.83 0.11
N ILE A 469 -9.08 38.93 0.45
CA ILE A 469 -9.52 39.83 1.52
C ILE A 469 -10.71 40.72 1.16
N ALA A 470 -11.18 40.70 -0.10
CA ALA A 470 -12.35 41.46 -0.51
C ALA A 470 -13.67 40.80 -0.09
N SER A 471 -13.65 39.47 0.08
CA SER A 471 -14.79 38.66 0.51
C SER A 471 -15.01 38.72 2.03
N SER A 472 -16.19 38.30 2.48
CA SER A 472 -16.50 38.19 3.92
C SER A 472 -15.48 37.29 4.62
N PRO A 473 -15.10 37.53 5.89
CA PRO A 473 -14.12 36.70 6.61
C PRO A 473 -14.35 35.18 6.54
N THR A 474 -15.60 34.77 6.40
CA THR A 474 -16.08 33.40 6.41
C THR A 474 -16.36 32.83 5.00
N ASP A 475 -16.16 33.63 3.96
CA ASP A 475 -16.37 33.26 2.55
C ASP A 475 -15.10 33.51 1.72
N ARG A 476 -13.93 33.61 2.38
CA ARG A 476 -12.66 33.87 1.71
C ARG A 476 -12.24 32.64 0.90
N THR A 477 -11.65 32.90 -0.26
CA THR A 477 -11.02 31.88 -1.09
C THR A 477 -9.52 32.11 -1.19
N ALA A 478 -8.79 31.06 -1.57
CA ALA A 478 -7.38 31.13 -1.87
C ALA A 478 -7.22 31.44 -3.35
N SER A 479 -6.18 32.19 -3.67
CA SER A 479 -5.76 32.51 -5.04
C SER A 479 -4.28 32.23 -5.17
N GLY A 480 -3.78 32.04 -6.39
CA GLY A 480 -2.37 31.76 -6.63
C GLY A 480 -1.96 30.30 -6.42
N LEU A 481 -2.93 29.40 -6.22
CA LEU A 481 -2.69 27.94 -6.14
C LEU A 481 -2.46 27.31 -7.52
N ASP A 482 -2.98 27.92 -8.58
CA ASP A 482 -2.75 27.48 -9.96
C ASP A 482 -1.41 28.03 -10.49
N ALA A 483 -0.80 27.34 -11.46
CA ALA A 483 0.46 27.75 -12.06
C ALA A 483 0.40 27.81 -13.58
N GLN A 484 1.05 28.82 -14.17
CA GLN A 484 1.10 28.99 -15.63
C GLN A 484 2.47 29.45 -16.11
N ILE A 485 2.97 28.78 -17.16
CA ILE A 485 4.18 29.11 -17.91
C ILE A 485 3.77 29.56 -19.32
N GLU A 486 4.30 30.70 -19.76
CA GLU A 486 4.27 31.15 -21.15
C GLU A 486 5.70 31.40 -21.63
N THR A 487 6.14 30.69 -22.68
CA THR A 487 7.52 30.79 -23.18
C THR A 487 7.61 30.50 -24.68
N GLU A 488 8.80 30.64 -25.25
CA GLU A 488 9.11 30.24 -26.63
C GLU A 488 10.08 29.05 -26.57
N LEU A 489 9.73 27.94 -27.23
CA LEU A 489 10.54 26.73 -27.28
C LEU A 489 11.14 26.52 -28.67
N GLU A 490 12.32 25.91 -28.71
CA GLU A 490 12.83 25.33 -29.95
C GLU A 490 12.14 23.99 -30.24
N THR A 491 12.20 23.52 -31.49
CA THR A 491 11.71 22.20 -31.88
C THR A 491 12.40 21.12 -31.03
N GLY A 492 11.62 20.32 -30.28
CA GLY A 492 12.20 19.37 -29.34
C GLY A 492 11.19 18.60 -28.49
N LEU A 493 11.73 17.67 -27.70
CA LEU A 493 11.07 17.02 -26.56
C LEU A 493 11.34 17.84 -25.29
N TYR A 494 10.30 18.03 -24.50
CA TYR A 494 10.33 18.67 -23.20
C TYR A 494 9.51 17.87 -22.21
N TYR A 495 9.68 18.16 -20.93
CA TYR A 495 8.91 17.58 -19.85
C TYR A 495 8.19 18.68 -19.08
N VAL A 496 6.91 18.48 -18.81
CA VAL A 496 6.13 19.28 -17.87
C VAL A 496 6.05 18.51 -16.58
N ARG A 497 6.40 19.13 -15.46
CA ARG A 497 6.33 18.51 -14.14
C ARG A 497 5.41 19.31 -13.23
N VAL A 498 4.45 18.63 -12.63
CA VAL A 498 3.51 19.16 -11.63
C VAL A 498 3.90 18.62 -10.26
N SER A 499 3.79 19.44 -9.23
CA SER A 499 4.04 19.02 -7.85
C SER A 499 3.30 19.93 -6.87
N GLY A 500 2.97 19.40 -5.70
CA GLY A 500 2.50 20.20 -4.56
C GLY A 500 3.64 21.00 -3.92
N ILE A 501 3.33 22.17 -3.36
CA ILE A 501 4.31 22.99 -2.63
C ILE A 501 3.72 23.58 -1.35
N GLY A 502 4.60 23.99 -0.43
CA GLY A 502 4.24 24.76 0.74
C GLY A 502 4.62 26.23 0.61
N GLN A 503 3.96 27.08 1.39
CA GLN A 503 4.27 28.51 1.48
C GLN A 503 4.55 28.92 2.92
N GLY A 504 5.44 29.90 3.12
CA GLY A 504 5.60 30.58 4.41
C GLY A 504 6.41 29.79 5.45
N ASP A 505 6.12 30.04 6.74
CA ASP A 505 6.75 29.35 7.88
C ASP A 505 5.67 28.61 8.69
N PRO A 506 5.48 27.30 8.42
CA PRO A 506 4.50 26.46 9.12
C PRO A 506 4.75 26.42 10.63
N ALA A 507 5.99 26.38 11.08
CA ALA A 507 6.32 26.35 12.51
C ALA A 507 6.01 27.65 13.26
N ALA A 508 5.70 28.73 12.53
CA ALA A 508 5.20 30.00 13.08
C ALA A 508 3.70 30.20 12.86
N ASN A 509 3.04 29.24 12.20
CA ASN A 509 1.64 29.32 11.81
C ASN A 509 0.73 29.20 13.03
N THR A 510 -0.22 30.13 13.13
CA THR A 510 -1.27 30.22 14.15
C THR A 510 -2.57 30.60 13.46
N PRO A 511 -3.74 30.36 14.09
CA PRO A 511 -5.04 30.73 13.51
C PRO A 511 -5.09 32.21 13.13
N SER A 512 -4.48 33.04 13.95
CA SER A 512 -4.44 34.48 13.76
C SER A 512 -3.58 34.95 12.58
N ASN A 513 -2.53 34.22 12.17
CA ASN A 513 -1.61 34.72 11.14
C ASN A 513 -1.65 33.93 9.84
N GLY A 514 -2.09 32.66 9.86
CA GLY A 514 -2.09 31.76 8.70
C GLY A 514 -0.75 31.77 7.94
N SER A 515 0.37 31.87 8.67
CA SER A 515 1.67 32.27 8.13
C SER A 515 2.38 31.22 7.28
N GLY A 516 1.85 30.00 7.18
CA GLY A 516 2.38 29.02 6.23
C GLY A 516 1.86 27.60 6.40
N TYR A 517 2.10 26.79 5.37
CA TYR A 517 1.82 25.36 5.25
C TYR A 517 2.94 24.68 4.46
N THR A 518 3.04 23.36 4.58
CA THR A 518 4.04 22.55 3.88
C THR A 518 3.44 21.88 2.64
N GLU A 519 4.30 21.24 1.84
CA GLU A 519 3.88 20.35 0.75
C GLU A 519 3.11 19.10 1.26
N TYR A 520 3.06 18.85 2.58
CA TYR A 520 2.40 17.68 3.16
C TYR A 520 0.91 17.63 2.86
N GLY A 521 0.22 18.75 3.07
CA GLY A 521 -1.23 18.87 2.88
C GLY A 521 -1.60 19.41 1.49
N SER A 522 -0.61 19.83 0.70
CA SER A 522 -0.80 20.35 -0.65
C SER A 522 -0.95 19.21 -1.64
N LEU A 523 -2.06 18.49 -1.52
CA LEU A 523 -2.43 17.30 -2.28
C LEU A 523 -3.79 17.55 -2.94
N GLY A 524 -4.08 16.90 -4.06
CA GLY A 524 -5.38 17.09 -4.72
C GLY A 524 -5.37 16.89 -6.22
N ASN A 525 -6.54 17.04 -6.82
CA ASN A 525 -6.73 16.91 -8.26
C ASN A 525 -6.24 18.16 -8.99
N TYR A 526 -5.71 17.97 -10.20
CA TYR A 526 -5.40 19.06 -11.11
C TYR A 526 -5.67 18.71 -12.57
N THR A 527 -5.74 19.72 -13.41
CA THR A 527 -5.77 19.59 -14.87
C THR A 527 -4.64 20.40 -15.48
N VAL A 528 -3.76 19.72 -16.23
CA VAL A 528 -2.79 20.37 -17.12
C VAL A 528 -3.49 20.70 -18.44
N THR A 529 -3.40 21.95 -18.86
CA THR A 529 -3.85 22.41 -20.17
C THR A 529 -2.78 23.26 -20.84
N GLY A 530 -2.85 23.38 -22.16
CA GLY A 530 -1.92 24.27 -22.83
C GLY A 530 -1.99 24.26 -24.33
N THR A 531 -1.06 25.00 -24.92
CA THR A 531 -0.89 25.12 -26.36
C THR A 531 0.57 24.93 -26.72
N ALA A 532 0.82 24.20 -27.80
CA ALA A 532 2.15 24.01 -28.36
C ALA A 532 2.03 23.82 -29.87
N ALA A 533 3.08 24.16 -30.62
CA ALA A 533 3.06 23.89 -32.05
C ALA A 533 2.97 22.37 -32.28
N ALA A 534 1.90 21.95 -32.97
CA ALA A 534 1.59 20.55 -33.20
C ALA A 534 2.78 19.79 -33.81
N PHE A 535 3.08 18.64 -33.23
CA PHE A 535 4.02 17.67 -33.76
C PHE A 535 3.29 16.34 -33.94
N GLU A 536 3.39 15.76 -35.13
CA GLU A 536 2.83 14.45 -35.44
C GLU A 536 3.89 13.66 -36.21
N ALA A 537 4.13 12.43 -35.80
CA ALA A 537 5.01 11.49 -36.49
C ALA A 537 4.25 10.17 -36.71
N ALA A 538 4.39 9.57 -37.88
CA ALA A 538 3.83 8.25 -38.15
C ALA A 538 4.44 7.22 -37.18
N PRO A 539 3.65 6.25 -36.67
CA PRO A 539 4.13 5.29 -35.69
C PRO A 539 5.27 4.45 -36.25
N ILE A 540 6.32 4.26 -35.44
CA ILE A 540 7.40 3.33 -35.76
C ILE A 540 6.91 1.88 -35.58
N THR A 541 7.21 1.02 -36.56
CA THR A 541 6.87 -0.40 -36.52
C THR A 541 8.03 -1.23 -37.04
N ILE A 542 8.12 -2.48 -36.59
CA ILE A 542 8.95 -3.52 -37.21
C ILE A 542 8.00 -4.51 -37.90
N ILE A 543 8.23 -4.76 -39.19
CA ILE A 543 7.40 -5.63 -40.04
C ILE A 543 8.06 -6.99 -40.25
N SER A 544 9.37 -7.03 -40.42
CA SER A 544 10.14 -8.27 -40.57
C SER A 544 11.53 -8.07 -39.99
N PRO A 545 12.08 -9.05 -39.24
CA PRO A 545 11.49 -10.34 -38.87
C PRO A 545 10.25 -10.25 -37.97
N GLU A 546 9.48 -11.34 -37.87
CA GLU A 546 8.39 -11.48 -36.89
C GLU A 546 8.96 -11.94 -35.53
N ASP A 547 8.20 -11.74 -34.45
CA ASP A 547 8.63 -12.12 -33.11
C ASP A 547 8.84 -13.64 -32.98
N GLY A 548 10.02 -14.03 -32.51
CA GLY A 548 10.46 -15.43 -32.38
C GLY A 548 11.08 -16.03 -33.65
N ASP A 549 11.22 -15.26 -34.74
CA ASP A 549 11.83 -15.78 -35.97
C ASP A 549 13.28 -16.23 -35.77
N GLU A 550 13.63 -17.38 -36.37
CA GLU A 550 15.00 -17.84 -36.45
C GLU A 550 15.78 -17.09 -37.54
N VAL A 551 16.88 -16.43 -37.17
CA VAL A 551 17.73 -15.65 -38.07
C VAL A 551 19.18 -16.14 -38.05
N GLN A 552 19.91 -15.88 -39.13
CA GLN A 552 21.38 -16.05 -39.11
C GLN A 552 22.04 -14.97 -38.24
N ARG A 553 23.29 -15.18 -37.84
CA ARG A 553 24.02 -14.20 -37.01
C ARG A 553 24.23 -12.86 -37.69
N SER A 554 24.60 -12.89 -38.98
CA SER A 554 24.82 -11.71 -39.81
C SER A 554 24.93 -12.13 -41.29
N PRO A 555 24.46 -11.32 -42.25
CA PRO A 555 23.68 -10.10 -42.04
C PRO A 555 22.21 -10.40 -41.75
N VAL A 556 21.54 -9.58 -40.95
CA VAL A 556 20.10 -9.67 -40.70
C VAL A 556 19.43 -8.41 -41.23
N GLU A 557 18.44 -8.55 -42.11
CA GLU A 557 17.66 -7.41 -42.62
C GLU A 557 16.44 -7.21 -41.72
N ILE A 558 16.31 -5.99 -41.18
CA ILE A 558 15.17 -5.54 -40.39
C ILE A 558 14.43 -4.50 -41.22
N THR A 559 13.11 -4.64 -41.33
CA THR A 559 12.26 -3.76 -42.14
C THR A 559 11.07 -3.28 -41.32
N GLY A 560 10.55 -2.11 -41.66
CA GLY A 560 9.42 -1.53 -40.94
C GLY A 560 8.87 -0.28 -41.59
N SER A 561 8.02 0.42 -40.84
CA SER A 561 7.53 1.76 -41.19
C SER A 561 7.85 2.78 -40.08
N ALA A 562 7.96 4.05 -40.43
CA ALA A 562 8.08 5.18 -39.49
C ALA A 562 7.71 6.49 -40.24
N GLU A 563 7.87 7.66 -39.62
CA GLU A 563 7.63 8.96 -40.27
C GLU A 563 8.49 9.14 -41.53
N PRO A 564 7.95 9.56 -42.69
CA PRO A 564 8.73 9.77 -43.91
C PRO A 564 9.91 10.74 -43.73
N GLY A 565 11.10 10.33 -44.17
CA GLY A 565 12.34 11.09 -44.04
C GLY A 565 12.95 11.12 -42.63
N SER A 566 12.41 10.35 -41.67
CA SER A 566 13.00 10.16 -40.34
C SER A 566 14.26 9.27 -40.39
N THR A 567 15.08 9.38 -39.35
CA THR A 567 16.17 8.44 -39.07
C THR A 567 15.63 7.36 -38.15
N VAL A 568 15.95 6.09 -38.40
CA VAL A 568 15.59 4.95 -37.54
C VAL A 568 16.88 4.36 -36.98
N THR A 569 16.94 4.27 -35.66
CA THR A 569 18.03 3.66 -34.90
C THR A 569 17.56 2.33 -34.34
N LEU A 570 18.37 1.28 -34.52
CA LEU A 570 18.13 -0.05 -33.97
C LEU A 570 19.13 -0.34 -32.84
N THR A 571 18.64 -0.76 -31.69
CA THR A 571 19.45 -1.10 -30.51
C THR A 571 19.20 -2.54 -30.03
N ILE A 572 20.20 -3.11 -29.36
CA ILE A 572 20.06 -4.35 -28.56
C ILE A 572 20.62 -4.02 -27.17
N GLY A 573 19.73 -3.96 -26.17
CA GLY A 573 20.05 -3.27 -24.92
C GLY A 573 20.43 -1.81 -25.21
N ASP A 574 21.57 -1.36 -24.69
CA ASP A 574 22.06 0.01 -24.91
C ASP A 574 22.96 0.16 -26.15
N GLU A 575 23.25 -0.93 -26.87
CA GLU A 575 24.15 -0.90 -28.02
C GLU A 575 23.40 -0.62 -29.33
N VAL A 576 23.81 0.43 -30.05
CA VAL A 576 23.31 0.70 -31.40
C VAL A 576 23.88 -0.32 -32.38
N VAL A 577 23.00 -1.14 -32.97
CA VAL A 577 23.36 -2.21 -33.91
C VAL A 577 23.08 -1.84 -35.38
N GLY A 578 22.27 -0.82 -35.62
CA GLY A 578 21.95 -0.36 -36.96
C GLY A 578 21.34 1.04 -36.98
N GLU A 579 21.49 1.73 -38.11
CA GLU A 579 20.91 3.06 -38.34
C GLU A 579 20.54 3.18 -39.82
N GLY A 580 19.40 3.81 -40.13
CA GLY A 580 18.92 4.03 -41.48
C GLY A 580 17.91 5.17 -41.56
N THR A 581 17.34 5.40 -42.74
CA THR A 581 16.32 6.44 -42.94
C THR A 581 15.10 5.85 -43.64
N THR A 582 13.91 6.40 -43.36
CA THR A 582 12.70 6.08 -44.13
C THR A 582 12.70 6.75 -45.50
N ASP A 583 12.00 6.14 -46.46
CA ASP A 583 11.69 6.73 -47.75
C ASP A 583 10.48 7.69 -47.69
N ASP A 584 10.10 8.26 -48.84
CA ASP A 584 8.99 9.20 -48.97
C ASP A 584 7.62 8.56 -48.64
N GLU A 585 7.55 7.22 -48.61
CA GLU A 585 6.38 6.44 -48.22
C GLU A 585 6.44 5.97 -46.76
N GLY A 586 7.49 6.32 -46.01
CA GLY A 586 7.68 5.96 -44.61
C GLY A 586 8.21 4.54 -44.40
N THR A 587 8.69 3.87 -45.45
CA THR A 587 9.26 2.52 -45.35
C THR A 587 10.76 2.58 -45.07
N TRP A 588 11.27 1.69 -44.21
CA TRP A 588 12.70 1.56 -43.95
C TRP A 588 13.18 0.10 -44.02
N SER A 589 14.46 -0.08 -44.37
CA SER A 589 15.18 -1.36 -44.32
C SER A 589 16.61 -1.11 -43.83
N ILE A 590 16.99 -1.77 -42.73
CA ILE A 590 18.31 -1.68 -42.11
C ILE A 590 18.91 -3.08 -42.05
N VAL A 591 20.13 -3.22 -42.56
CA VAL A 591 20.87 -4.49 -42.55
C VAL A 591 21.89 -4.46 -41.41
N LEU A 592 21.63 -5.26 -40.37
CA LEU A 592 22.57 -5.49 -39.28
C LEU A 592 23.76 -6.29 -39.82
N THR A 593 24.96 -5.76 -39.65
CA THR A 593 26.21 -6.41 -40.10
C THR A 593 27.06 -6.95 -38.96
N ALA A 594 26.81 -6.48 -37.73
CA ALA A 594 27.37 -7.08 -36.53
C ALA A 594 26.75 -8.46 -36.30
N ASP A 595 27.56 -9.40 -35.80
CA ASP A 595 27.06 -10.73 -35.45
C ASP A 595 26.15 -10.63 -34.23
N LEU A 596 24.89 -11.02 -34.39
CA LEU A 596 24.00 -11.25 -33.26
C LEU A 596 24.57 -12.37 -32.36
N PRO A 597 24.37 -12.29 -31.04
CA PRO A 597 24.72 -13.38 -30.15
C PRO A 597 23.87 -14.62 -30.47
N TYR A 598 24.38 -15.81 -30.14
CA TYR A 598 23.54 -17.01 -30.17
C TYR A 598 22.42 -16.89 -29.13
N GLY A 599 21.24 -17.38 -29.50
CA GLY A 599 20.03 -17.31 -28.69
C GLY A 599 19.14 -16.12 -29.01
N GLU A 600 18.31 -15.73 -28.04
CA GLU A 600 17.36 -14.63 -28.18
C GLU A 600 18.07 -13.27 -28.17
N SER A 601 17.60 -12.36 -29.02
CA SER A 601 18.00 -10.96 -29.05
C SER A 601 16.76 -10.10 -29.30
N THR A 602 16.46 -9.20 -28.38
CA THR A 602 15.42 -8.17 -28.57
C THR A 602 16.06 -6.96 -29.23
N ILE A 603 15.56 -6.64 -30.43
CA ILE A 603 15.95 -5.47 -31.21
C ILE A 603 14.87 -4.42 -31.01
N THR A 604 15.26 -3.24 -30.56
CA THR A 604 14.37 -2.09 -30.38
C THR A 604 14.66 -1.05 -31.46
N ALA A 605 13.62 -0.50 -32.07
CA ALA A 605 13.66 0.52 -33.08
C ALA A 605 13.08 1.83 -32.54
N GLN A 606 13.79 2.93 -32.73
CA GLN A 606 13.38 4.29 -32.37
C GLN A 606 13.58 5.22 -33.57
N GLN A 607 12.68 6.19 -33.75
CA GLN A 607 12.79 7.16 -34.84
C GLN A 607 13.19 8.55 -34.35
N THR A 608 13.92 9.27 -35.20
CA THR A 608 14.24 10.68 -35.05
C THR A 608 13.69 11.47 -36.22
N VAL A 609 12.76 12.40 -35.96
CA VAL A 609 12.16 13.28 -36.96
C VAL A 609 12.82 14.66 -36.88
N GLY A 610 13.70 14.97 -37.84
CA GLY A 610 14.50 16.18 -37.78
C GLY A 610 15.50 16.13 -36.61
N SER A 611 15.29 16.94 -35.58
CA SER A 611 16.07 16.93 -34.33
C SER A 611 15.33 16.30 -33.14
N ILE A 612 14.11 15.81 -33.35
CA ILE A 612 13.28 15.22 -32.30
C ILE A 612 13.48 13.72 -32.30
N GLU A 613 14.02 13.18 -31.20
CA GLU A 613 13.90 11.75 -30.91
C GLU A 613 12.48 11.49 -30.39
N VAL A 614 11.75 10.65 -31.11
CA VAL A 614 10.35 10.34 -30.80
C VAL A 614 10.33 9.28 -29.70
N PRO A 615 9.59 9.50 -28.59
CA PRO A 615 9.64 8.61 -27.43
C PRO A 615 9.08 7.20 -27.72
N GLU A 616 8.16 7.05 -28.68
CA GLU A 616 7.64 5.73 -29.06
C GLU A 616 8.71 4.84 -29.71
N THR A 617 8.73 3.57 -29.29
CA THR A 617 9.61 2.54 -29.83
C THR A 617 8.82 1.32 -30.32
N ALA A 618 9.44 0.52 -31.19
CA ALA A 618 8.94 -0.79 -31.60
C ALA A 618 10.01 -1.85 -31.32
N SER A 619 9.64 -3.03 -30.83
CA SER A 619 10.60 -4.10 -30.53
C SER A 619 10.22 -5.42 -31.19
N VAL A 620 11.23 -6.22 -31.53
CA VAL A 620 11.09 -7.60 -32.03
C VAL A 620 12.14 -8.49 -31.38
N THR A 621 11.76 -9.71 -30.97
CA THR A 621 12.73 -10.72 -30.51
C THR A 621 13.04 -11.69 -31.65
N VAL A 622 14.32 -11.91 -31.91
CA VAL A 622 14.80 -12.89 -32.90
C VAL A 622 15.67 -13.94 -32.23
N VAL A 623 15.72 -15.14 -32.82
CA VAL A 623 16.51 -16.26 -32.29
C VAL A 623 17.62 -16.63 -33.27
N VAL A 624 18.86 -16.57 -32.82
CA VAL A 624 19.97 -17.19 -33.55
C VAL A 624 20.08 -18.66 -33.10
N PRO A 625 19.81 -19.64 -33.97
CA PRO A 625 19.88 -21.05 -33.59
C PRO A 625 21.32 -21.49 -33.36
N VAL A 626 21.46 -22.53 -32.54
CA VAL A 626 22.74 -23.16 -32.22
C VAL A 626 22.84 -24.48 -32.98
N ASP A 627 23.88 -24.63 -33.81
CA ASP A 627 24.13 -25.90 -34.50
C ASP A 627 24.51 -27.01 -33.49
N PRO A 628 24.27 -28.30 -33.76
CA PRO A 628 24.75 -29.39 -32.92
C PRO A 628 26.28 -29.41 -32.81
N PRO A 629 26.86 -29.85 -31.68
CA PRO A 629 28.30 -30.08 -31.60
C PRO A 629 28.69 -31.27 -32.49
N THR A 630 29.98 -31.42 -32.79
CA THR A 630 30.49 -32.61 -33.48
C THR A 630 31.10 -33.56 -32.47
N ILE A 631 30.96 -34.87 -32.70
CA ILE A 631 31.65 -35.92 -31.94
C ILE A 631 32.80 -36.43 -32.81
N VAL A 632 34.05 -36.18 -32.39
CA VAL A 632 35.27 -36.61 -33.08
C VAL A 632 35.74 -37.98 -32.58
N ARG A 633 35.60 -38.25 -31.28
CA ARG A 633 35.81 -39.58 -30.69
C ARG A 633 34.67 -39.92 -29.72
N PRO A 634 34.20 -41.18 -29.73
CA PRO A 634 34.58 -42.27 -30.63
C PRO A 634 34.14 -42.02 -32.09
N VAL A 635 34.78 -42.67 -33.05
CA VAL A 635 34.29 -42.75 -34.44
C VAL A 635 33.37 -43.96 -34.56
N ASP A 636 32.41 -43.94 -35.50
CA ASP A 636 31.48 -45.05 -35.70
C ASP A 636 32.22 -46.38 -35.96
N GLY A 637 31.90 -47.39 -35.14
CA GLY A 637 32.53 -48.70 -35.10
C GLY A 637 33.81 -48.80 -34.27
N ASP A 638 34.25 -47.73 -33.58
CA ASP A 638 35.42 -47.77 -32.71
C ASP A 638 35.25 -48.79 -31.58
N THR A 639 36.38 -49.36 -31.13
CA THR A 639 36.42 -50.23 -29.95
C THR A 639 37.27 -49.60 -28.86
N ALA A 640 36.64 -49.22 -27.75
CA ALA A 640 37.29 -48.74 -26.54
C ALA A 640 37.83 -49.93 -25.73
N THR A 641 39.10 -49.85 -25.32
CA THR A 641 39.76 -50.90 -24.51
C THR A 641 39.83 -50.55 -23.02
N THR A 642 39.23 -49.43 -22.63
CA THR A 642 39.06 -48.96 -21.25
C THR A 642 37.57 -48.78 -20.95
N ALA A 643 37.19 -48.90 -19.67
CA ALA A 643 35.78 -48.74 -19.26
C ALA A 643 35.36 -47.26 -19.21
N THR A 644 36.31 -46.33 -19.24
CA THR A 644 36.11 -44.88 -19.24
C THR A 644 36.78 -44.29 -20.49
N PRO A 645 36.23 -44.52 -21.69
CA PRO A 645 36.81 -43.95 -22.91
C PRO A 645 36.69 -42.43 -22.91
N THR A 646 37.69 -41.75 -23.46
CA THR A 646 37.64 -40.31 -23.68
C THR A 646 36.74 -40.00 -24.88
N PHE A 647 35.71 -39.20 -24.64
CA PHE A 647 34.90 -38.55 -25.66
C PHE A 647 35.50 -37.19 -25.98
N SER A 648 35.52 -36.83 -27.26
CA SER A 648 36.02 -35.53 -27.69
C SER A 648 35.30 -35.04 -28.92
N GLY A 649 35.24 -33.74 -29.11
CA GLY A 649 34.61 -33.17 -30.28
C GLY A 649 34.90 -31.69 -30.46
N GLU A 650 34.18 -31.08 -31.40
CA GLU A 650 34.19 -29.64 -31.62
C GLU A 650 32.80 -29.06 -31.33
N GLY A 651 32.74 -27.82 -30.85
CA GLY A 651 31.51 -27.10 -30.54
C GLY A 651 31.70 -25.59 -30.63
N LEU A 652 30.69 -24.82 -30.24
CA LEU A 652 30.79 -23.37 -30.12
C LEU A 652 31.64 -23.01 -28.90
N PRO A 653 32.71 -22.19 -29.04
CA PRO A 653 33.53 -21.79 -27.90
C PRO A 653 32.69 -21.20 -26.75
N GLY A 654 32.90 -21.72 -25.54
CA GLY A 654 32.15 -21.32 -24.34
C GLY A 654 30.75 -21.91 -24.19
N ALA A 655 30.31 -22.78 -25.10
CA ALA A 655 29.08 -23.55 -24.93
C ALA A 655 29.29 -24.76 -23.99
N SER A 656 28.21 -25.21 -23.36
CA SER A 656 28.19 -26.48 -22.62
C SER A 656 27.64 -27.58 -23.53
N VAL A 657 28.40 -28.66 -23.69
CA VAL A 657 28.01 -29.89 -24.40
C VAL A 657 27.48 -30.90 -23.40
N GLU A 658 26.24 -31.34 -23.58
CA GLU A 658 25.65 -32.45 -22.82
C GLU A 658 25.64 -33.71 -23.68
N LEU A 659 26.28 -34.77 -23.18
CA LEU A 659 26.36 -36.08 -23.82
C LEU A 659 25.34 -37.04 -23.22
N SER A 660 24.75 -37.88 -24.07
CA SER A 660 23.95 -39.04 -23.70
C SER A 660 24.57 -40.31 -24.28
N ILE A 661 25.10 -41.18 -23.43
CA ILE A 661 25.79 -42.41 -23.80
C ILE A 661 24.90 -43.59 -23.39
N THR A 662 24.51 -44.44 -24.32
CA THR A 662 23.65 -45.60 -24.06
C THR A 662 24.38 -46.89 -24.39
N CYS A 663 24.52 -47.80 -23.43
CA CYS A 663 25.12 -49.12 -23.61
C CYS A 663 24.11 -50.19 -23.19
N GLY A 664 23.63 -51.00 -24.14
CA GLY A 664 22.55 -51.95 -23.86
C GLY A 664 21.25 -51.24 -23.45
N GLU A 665 20.78 -51.50 -22.23
CA GLU A 665 19.56 -50.87 -21.64
C GLU A 665 19.88 -49.70 -20.69
N GLU A 666 21.16 -49.42 -20.44
CA GLU A 666 21.61 -48.39 -19.50
C GLU A 666 22.06 -47.12 -20.23
N THR A 667 21.80 -45.95 -19.65
CA THR A 667 22.17 -44.64 -20.19
C THR A 667 22.92 -43.83 -19.14
N TRP A 668 24.01 -43.19 -19.58
CA TRP A 668 24.83 -42.26 -18.82
C TRP A 668 24.72 -40.87 -19.45
N SER A 669 24.72 -39.84 -18.61
CA SER A 669 24.87 -38.46 -19.06
C SER A 669 26.22 -37.89 -18.62
N GLY A 670 26.70 -36.90 -19.37
CA GLY A 670 27.93 -36.18 -19.08
C GLY A 670 27.84 -34.76 -19.60
N THR A 671 28.58 -33.84 -18.98
CA THR A 671 28.70 -32.46 -19.47
C THR A 671 30.16 -32.12 -19.69
N ALA A 672 30.43 -31.33 -20.72
CA ALA A 672 31.75 -30.79 -21.03
C ALA A 672 31.63 -29.36 -21.54
N GLU A 673 32.56 -28.50 -21.13
CA GLU A 673 32.65 -27.15 -21.68
C GLU A 673 33.49 -27.16 -22.96
N VAL A 674 33.08 -26.36 -23.94
CA VAL A 674 33.87 -26.11 -25.16
C VAL A 674 34.88 -25.01 -24.87
N ASP A 675 36.15 -25.29 -25.13
CA ASP A 675 37.25 -24.33 -24.92
C ASP A 675 37.25 -23.17 -25.94
N GLY A 676 38.17 -22.22 -25.76
CA GLY A 676 38.28 -21.04 -26.61
C GLY A 676 38.72 -21.36 -28.05
N GLU A 677 39.23 -22.56 -28.29
CA GLU A 677 39.61 -23.07 -29.60
C GLU A 677 38.48 -23.91 -30.25
N GLY A 678 37.36 -24.11 -29.56
CA GLY A 678 36.21 -24.84 -30.05
C GLY A 678 36.26 -26.35 -29.79
N ALA A 679 37.20 -26.84 -28.98
CA ALA A 679 37.31 -28.26 -28.65
C ALA A 679 36.67 -28.57 -27.28
N TRP A 680 36.11 -29.76 -27.14
CA TRP A 680 35.61 -30.27 -25.86
C TRP A 680 36.07 -31.71 -25.63
N THR A 681 36.18 -32.08 -24.36
CA THR A 681 36.50 -33.46 -23.96
C THR A 681 35.73 -33.86 -22.71
N PHE A 682 35.32 -35.13 -22.66
CA PHE A 682 34.61 -35.72 -21.55
C PHE A 682 35.15 -37.13 -21.27
N GLU A 683 35.38 -37.44 -20.01
CA GLU A 683 35.70 -38.80 -19.55
C GLU A 683 34.65 -39.22 -18.51
N PRO A 684 33.95 -40.36 -18.72
CA PRO A 684 32.99 -40.84 -17.72
C PRO A 684 33.69 -41.16 -16.39
N GLU A 685 33.12 -40.71 -15.28
CA GLU A 685 33.59 -41.09 -13.94
C GLU A 685 33.22 -42.53 -13.58
N GLN A 686 32.15 -43.05 -14.19
CA GLN A 686 31.67 -44.41 -14.01
C GLN A 686 32.10 -45.29 -15.18
N ASN A 687 32.48 -46.52 -14.87
CA ASN A 687 32.81 -47.54 -15.86
C ASN A 687 31.58 -47.85 -16.72
N LEU A 688 31.69 -47.64 -18.02
CA LEU A 688 30.76 -48.14 -19.02
C LEU A 688 30.88 -49.68 -19.11
N PRO A 689 29.78 -50.42 -19.24
CA PRO A 689 29.81 -51.88 -19.35
C PRO A 689 30.38 -52.31 -20.71
N ASN A 690 31.01 -53.50 -20.75
CA ASN A 690 31.42 -54.11 -22.00
C ASN A 690 30.20 -54.39 -22.90
N GLY A 691 30.26 -54.00 -24.16
CA GLY A 691 29.16 -54.16 -25.11
C GLY A 691 29.08 -53.05 -26.15
N VAL A 692 28.06 -53.10 -27.00
CA VAL A 692 27.78 -52.05 -27.98
C VAL A 692 27.13 -50.87 -27.28
N CYS A 693 27.67 -49.68 -27.52
CA CYS A 693 27.21 -48.42 -27.01
C CYS A 693 26.94 -47.43 -28.15
N SER A 694 26.16 -46.40 -27.89
CA SER A 694 26.00 -45.24 -28.76
C SER A 694 26.11 -43.95 -27.96
N VAL A 695 26.64 -42.89 -28.56
CA VAL A 695 26.68 -41.55 -27.95
C VAL A 695 26.00 -40.53 -28.85
N THR A 696 25.20 -39.65 -28.25
CA THR A 696 24.68 -38.42 -28.85
C THR A 696 25.09 -37.23 -27.98
N ALA A 697 25.03 -36.03 -28.56
CA ALA A 697 25.31 -34.80 -27.83
C ALA A 697 24.33 -33.69 -28.23
N VAL A 698 24.15 -32.71 -27.35
CA VAL A 698 23.60 -31.38 -27.63
C VAL A 698 24.57 -30.34 -27.11
N GLN A 699 24.53 -29.11 -27.62
CA GLN A 699 25.25 -28.00 -27.01
C GLN A 699 24.31 -26.84 -26.73
N SER A 700 24.58 -26.13 -25.64
CA SER A 700 23.76 -25.01 -25.18
C SER A 700 24.61 -23.78 -24.90
N ILE A 701 24.13 -22.62 -25.33
CA ILE A 701 24.71 -21.30 -25.04
C ILE A 701 23.60 -20.27 -24.93
N ASN A 702 23.71 -19.33 -23.98
CA ASN A 702 22.73 -18.26 -23.74
C ASN A 702 21.26 -18.74 -23.64
N GLY A 703 21.03 -19.88 -22.99
CA GLY A 703 19.69 -20.44 -22.79
C GLY A 703 19.09 -21.17 -24.00
N VAL A 704 19.77 -21.19 -25.16
CA VAL A 704 19.33 -21.93 -26.35
C VAL A 704 20.14 -23.21 -26.51
N THR A 705 19.45 -24.31 -26.81
CA THR A 705 20.01 -25.66 -26.98
C THR A 705 19.89 -26.10 -28.43
N SER A 706 20.97 -26.65 -28.97
CA SER A 706 21.01 -27.21 -30.31
C SER A 706 20.09 -28.41 -30.49
N ALA A 707 19.83 -28.78 -31.75
CA ALA A 707 19.36 -30.13 -32.03
C ALA A 707 20.39 -31.18 -31.54
N GLN A 708 19.91 -32.40 -31.29
CA GLN A 708 20.77 -33.53 -30.93
C GLN A 708 21.57 -34.00 -32.15
N THR A 709 22.83 -34.38 -31.93
CA THR A 709 23.65 -35.03 -32.96
C THR A 709 23.08 -36.38 -33.38
N ASP A 710 23.46 -36.86 -34.56
CA ASP A 710 23.31 -38.28 -34.88
C ASP A 710 24.05 -39.16 -33.86
N ALA A 711 23.53 -40.37 -33.63
CA ALA A 711 24.13 -41.33 -32.72
C ALA A 711 25.37 -41.99 -33.31
N VAL A 712 26.50 -41.92 -32.62
CA VAL A 712 27.75 -42.59 -32.99
C VAL A 712 27.86 -43.92 -32.26
N SER A 713 27.94 -45.04 -32.98
CA SER A 713 28.03 -46.37 -32.37
C SER A 713 29.48 -46.78 -32.11
N PHE A 714 29.75 -47.37 -30.95
CA PHE A 714 31.08 -47.89 -30.60
C PHE A 714 30.94 -49.13 -29.71
N THR A 715 32.02 -49.85 -29.43
CA THR A 715 32.02 -51.02 -28.54
C THR A 715 33.00 -50.80 -27.39
N VAL A 716 32.59 -51.09 -26.16
CA VAL A 716 33.50 -51.18 -25.01
C VAL A 716 33.91 -52.64 -24.84
N ASP A 717 35.22 -52.92 -24.87
CA ASP A 717 35.80 -54.25 -24.71
C ASP A 717 37.04 -54.18 -23.81
N VAL A 718 36.80 -54.12 -22.50
CA VAL A 718 37.85 -54.14 -21.47
C VAL A 718 38.22 -55.59 -21.17
N ALA A 719 39.49 -55.93 -21.41
CA ALA A 719 40.02 -57.23 -21.05
C ALA A 719 39.95 -57.44 -19.54
N SER A 720 39.22 -58.47 -19.11
CA SER A 720 39.23 -58.94 -17.72
C SER A 720 40.66 -59.39 -17.36
N GLY A 721 41.33 -58.70 -16.44
CA GLY A 721 42.64 -59.14 -15.96
C GLY A 721 42.56 -60.53 -15.33
N ASP A 722 43.32 -61.48 -15.88
CA ASP A 722 43.46 -62.83 -15.37
C ASP A 722 44.36 -62.82 -14.12
N GLU A 723 43.86 -63.32 -12.99
CA GLU A 723 44.62 -63.49 -11.75
C GLU A 723 45.70 -64.57 -11.92
N GLY A 724 46.92 -64.15 -12.23
CA GLY A 724 48.12 -65.00 -12.16
C GLY A 724 48.65 -65.12 -10.73
N GLY A 725 47.97 -65.87 -9.87
CA GLY A 725 48.48 -66.28 -8.55
C GLY A 725 49.48 -67.42 -8.66
N SER A 726 50.77 -67.11 -8.50
CA SER A 726 51.86 -68.07 -8.35
C SER A 726 52.35 -68.08 -6.91
N ASP A 727 52.23 -69.24 -6.26
CA ASP A 727 52.97 -69.67 -5.08
C ASP A 727 52.87 -71.22 -5.13
N ASP A 728 53.81 -72.06 -4.71
CA ASP A 728 54.99 -71.90 -3.86
C ASP A 728 55.78 -73.23 -3.87
N GLY A 729 57.08 -73.15 -3.63
CA GLY A 729 57.98 -74.31 -3.55
C GLY A 729 57.95 -75.09 -2.23
N GLY A 730 58.72 -76.18 -2.16
CA GLY A 730 59.12 -76.78 -0.88
C GLY A 730 59.29 -78.29 -0.91
N GLU A 731 60.46 -78.75 -0.49
CA GLU A 731 60.89 -80.14 -0.44
C GLU A 731 60.07 -81.04 0.50
N GLY A 732 59.92 -82.30 0.08
CA GLY A 732 60.33 -83.47 0.87
C GLY A 732 59.71 -83.73 2.24
N GLY A 733 58.68 -84.58 2.25
CA GLY A 733 58.76 -85.88 2.95
C GLY A 733 58.17 -86.01 4.36
N THR A 734 57.27 -87.01 4.48
CA THR A 734 56.93 -87.86 5.67
C THR A 734 56.28 -87.15 6.86
N ASP A 735 55.34 -87.71 7.62
CA ASP A 735 54.47 -88.89 7.60
C ASP A 735 53.45 -88.62 8.73
N ASP A 736 52.31 -89.29 8.66
CA ASP A 736 51.47 -89.75 9.78
C ASP A 736 50.76 -88.76 10.74
N GLY A 737 49.43 -88.69 10.57
CA GLY A 737 48.53 -89.27 11.59
C GLY A 737 47.66 -88.33 12.44
N GLY A 738 46.33 -88.51 12.29
CA GLY A 738 45.46 -88.76 13.44
C GLY A 738 44.55 -87.65 13.99
N GLU A 739 43.27 -87.73 13.58
CA GLU A 739 42.00 -87.56 14.33
C GLU A 739 41.68 -86.36 15.25
N GLY A 740 40.44 -85.87 15.05
CA GLY A 740 39.54 -85.22 16.04
C GLY A 740 39.74 -83.71 16.17
N GLY A 741 38.74 -82.83 16.11
CA GLY A 741 37.28 -82.92 16.24
C GLY A 741 36.82 -81.64 16.97
N THR A 742 35.65 -81.09 16.56
CA THR A 742 34.77 -80.13 17.30
C THR A 742 35.37 -78.76 17.68
N GLU A 743 34.66 -77.64 17.83
CA GLU A 743 33.32 -77.10 17.57
C GLU A 743 33.43 -75.63 18.03
N ASP A 744 32.55 -74.78 17.50
CA ASP A 744 32.01 -73.52 18.06
C ASP A 744 32.99 -72.35 18.37
N GLY A 745 32.67 -71.09 18.10
CA GLY A 745 31.41 -70.43 17.79
C GLY A 745 31.47 -69.00 18.35
N ASP A 746 30.76 -68.09 17.68
CA ASP A 746 30.29 -66.75 18.13
C ASP A 746 31.38 -65.64 18.26
N ASP A 747 31.20 -64.40 17.78
CA ASP A 747 29.99 -63.57 17.67
C ASP A 747 30.08 -62.49 16.57
N LEU A 748 28.94 -62.31 15.91
CA LEU A 748 28.30 -61.14 15.28
C LEU A 748 28.95 -60.27 14.16
N PRO A 749 28.18 -59.99 13.08
CA PRO A 749 28.42 -58.92 12.11
C PRO A 749 27.54 -57.68 12.39
N ASP A 750 27.96 -56.50 11.95
CA ASP A 750 27.03 -55.61 11.25
C ASP A 750 27.80 -54.69 10.28
N THR A 751 27.14 -54.52 9.15
CA THR A 751 27.60 -53.95 7.89
C THR A 751 26.93 -52.61 7.65
N GLY A 752 27.71 -51.68 7.12
CA GLY A 752 27.27 -50.68 6.15
C GLY A 752 26.26 -49.64 6.66
N THR A 753 25.97 -48.60 5.91
CA THR A 753 26.43 -48.27 4.55
C THR A 753 26.11 -46.80 4.31
N SER A 754 26.85 -46.21 3.40
CA SER A 754 26.53 -45.01 2.62
C SER A 754 25.10 -45.03 2.03
N THR A 755 24.49 -43.85 1.83
CA THR A 755 23.56 -43.46 0.72
C THR A 755 22.98 -42.05 1.02
N ASN A 756 23.11 -41.04 0.14
CA ASN A 756 22.34 -40.68 -1.08
C ASN A 756 21.03 -39.89 -0.84
N LEU A 757 20.81 -38.84 -1.66
CA LEU A 757 19.73 -38.72 -2.69
C LEU A 757 18.90 -37.41 -2.73
N PHE A 758 18.83 -36.84 -3.96
CA PHE A 758 17.80 -36.09 -4.73
C PHE A 758 16.53 -35.41 -4.11
N LEU A 759 16.23 -34.25 -4.74
CA LEU A 759 14.97 -33.68 -5.31
C LEU A 759 13.78 -33.13 -4.47
N LEU A 760 13.40 -31.91 -4.93
CA LEU A 760 12.08 -31.34 -5.28
C LEU A 760 11.13 -30.71 -4.23
N THR A 761 10.68 -29.51 -4.67
CA THR A 761 9.40 -28.80 -4.48
C THR A 761 9.12 -27.93 -3.25
N ALA A 762 9.07 -26.62 -3.54
CA ALA A 762 8.14 -25.57 -3.12
C ALA A 762 7.62 -25.54 -1.66
N GLY A 763 7.87 -24.40 -1.00
CA GLY A 763 7.13 -23.97 0.18
C GLY A 763 7.86 -22.93 1.02
N VAL A 764 7.54 -21.65 0.78
CA VAL A 764 7.15 -20.67 1.82
C VAL A 764 8.24 -20.23 2.83
N VAL A 765 8.56 -18.92 2.76
CA VAL A 765 8.63 -17.96 3.90
C VAL A 765 9.96 -17.66 4.64
N LEU A 766 10.27 -16.35 4.54
CA LEU A 766 10.76 -15.38 5.54
C LEU A 766 12.19 -15.40 6.11
N LEU A 767 12.81 -14.23 5.88
CA LEU A 767 13.63 -13.39 6.77
C LEU A 767 15.01 -13.91 7.20
N GLY A 768 16.04 -13.26 6.63
CA GLY A 768 17.42 -13.41 7.04
C GLY A 768 18.34 -12.23 6.71
N LEU A 769 17.85 -10.98 6.71
CA LEU A 769 18.72 -9.80 6.76
C LEU A 769 18.15 -8.73 7.70
N GLY A 770 18.20 -9.01 8.99
CA GLY A 770 18.11 -8.01 10.06
C GLY A 770 19.26 -8.23 11.02
N GLY A 771 20.14 -7.24 11.20
CA GLY A 771 21.13 -7.29 12.28
C GLY A 771 22.47 -6.60 12.06
N ALA A 772 22.51 -5.46 11.37
CA ALA A 772 23.61 -4.50 11.50
C ALA A 772 23.08 -3.14 11.95
N LEU A 773 22.36 -3.11 13.07
CA LEU A 773 22.16 -1.90 13.85
C LEU A 773 22.04 -2.26 15.33
N TYR A 774 22.75 -1.49 16.15
CA TYR A 774 22.39 -1.16 17.52
C TYR A 774 22.66 -2.19 18.64
N ALA A 775 23.84 -2.06 19.26
CA ALA A 775 24.00 -2.26 20.70
C ALA A 775 24.59 -0.99 21.35
N HIS A 776 23.66 -0.10 21.70
CA HIS A 776 23.54 0.59 22.99
C HIS A 776 24.72 1.43 23.55
N THR A 777 24.49 2.74 23.42
CA THR A 777 24.83 3.93 24.22
C THR A 777 25.62 3.85 25.55
N ARG A 778 26.34 4.96 25.77
CA ARG A 778 26.75 5.69 27.01
C ARG A 778 28.15 5.45 27.59
N ARG A 779 29.06 6.36 27.23
CA ARG A 779 29.99 7.15 28.07
C ARG A 779 30.29 8.42 27.24
N GLY A 780 30.07 9.67 27.63
CA GLY A 780 30.28 10.31 28.91
C GLY A 780 31.32 11.43 28.70
N VAL A 781 30.87 12.68 28.65
CA VAL A 781 31.55 13.95 29.00
C VAL A 781 33.08 14.02 28.84
N ALA A 782 33.56 14.86 27.91
CA ALA A 782 34.64 15.85 28.12
C ALA A 782 35.05 16.52 26.79
N GLY A 783 35.07 17.86 26.75
CA GLY A 783 35.75 18.66 25.71
C GLY A 783 34.96 19.85 25.24
#